data_AF-A0A7K7ICR7-F1
#
_entry.id   AF-A0A7K7ICR7-F1
#
_cell.length_a   1.000
_cell.length_b   1.000
_cell.length_c   1.000
_cell.angle_alpha   90.00
_cell.angle_beta   90.00
_cell.angle_gamma   90.00
#
_symmetry.space_group_name_H-M   'P 1'
#
loop_
_entity.id
_entity.type
_entity.pdbx_description
1 polymer ?
#
loop_
_entity_poly.entity_id
_entity_poly.type
_entity_poly.pdbx_seq_one_letter_code
_entity_poly.pdbx_strand_id
1 'polypeptide(L)'
;SMVGSGSWQRVNAQVAVKSPRYAVFDLAEGKPYVFRVLSANKNGISDPSEITEPIQPQDTTVLPSAPGQVVATRNTKTSVVVQWDKPKHEEDLYGYYIEYSMVGSNRWEPSNHKPIKYNRFVVHGLETGEQYVFRVKAVNAVGLSENSQESEAVTVQAALTCPSYPHGITLLNCDGHSMTLGWKAPTYSGGSPILGYYMDKREANHQNWHEVNSSLITRTIYTVEDLTEDAFYEFKVAAANLVGIGQPSDPSEHFKCKAWTMPEPGPAYDLMICEVRNTSLVLLWKAPVYEGKSPITGYLVDYKEVDAEDWITANEKPTSKRYFKVTDLHEGHTYVFKVRAVNDAGVGKSSEISEPVLVEERPGTKEIYSGVDDEGNIYLAFECKEATDASHFAWGKSYEEIDDSHKFKIETEGNHSKLYFKNPDKSDLGTYSISVSDTDGISSSFVMDDQELERLMALSYEIKNPTIPLKSELAYEVLDKGEVRFWIQAESLSPDSTFRFVINDKEVENSERHKINCDRSNGIIEMVMEKFTIDNEGTYTVQIQDGKAKNQSSLVLIGDAFKGVLAESELQRKEYLRKQGPHFSKFLYWNVTEECEVLLSCQVANTKKETDFKWYKDGSGVDVEELPDLQKGECHLSIPKLSRKDEGLYKATLSDDRGHDVSSLELSGKVYDDIILALSGMSGKSASPLKILCTEEGIRLQCFLKYYNEEMKVSWCHRESKISSGEKMKIGGGEDVAWLQISEPNEKDKGNYTFEIFGGKESYKRSLDLSGQGIFIRSDLYYRGKVIGGLPDVVTIMDGKTLNLTCTVFGNPDPEVVWFKNDKAFEIDEHYAYSLEQGKYASLTIKGVTSEDSGKYSIHVKNKYGGETVDVTVSVYRHGEKMPEIKPGQLAKPRPIPPSEEV
;
A
#
# COMPACT_ATOMS: atom_id res chain seq x y z
N SER A 1 19.83 -1.47 11.60
CA SER A 1 21.08 -0.86 11.11
C SER A 1 20.73 0.46 10.46
N MET A 2 21.52 1.52 10.65
CA MET A 2 21.34 2.75 9.87
C MET A 2 21.88 2.48 8.47
N VAL A 3 21.16 2.90 7.43
CA VAL A 3 21.60 2.63 6.05
C VAL A 3 22.98 3.25 5.82
N GLY A 4 23.89 2.42 5.29
CA GLY A 4 25.29 2.80 5.07
C GLY A 4 26.24 2.59 6.25
N SER A 5 25.75 2.22 7.45
CA SER A 5 26.65 2.03 8.61
C SER A 5 27.40 0.69 8.59
N GLY A 6 26.91 -0.32 7.84
CA GLY A 6 27.49 -1.68 7.79
C GLY A 6 27.39 -2.48 9.11
N SER A 7 27.09 -1.81 10.21
CA SER A 7 26.98 -2.37 11.55
C SER A 7 25.53 -2.73 11.90
N TRP A 8 25.34 -3.94 12.42
CA TRP A 8 24.06 -4.41 12.90
C TRP A 8 24.03 -4.34 14.42
N GLN A 9 23.22 -3.44 14.95
CA GLN A 9 22.94 -3.37 16.38
C GLN A 9 21.75 -4.27 16.72
N ARG A 10 21.91 -5.13 17.72
CA ARG A 10 20.81 -5.93 18.28
C ARG A 10 20.04 -5.06 19.27
N VAL A 11 18.79 -4.75 18.94
CA VAL A 11 17.94 -3.84 19.73
C VAL A 11 17.30 -4.51 20.96
N ASN A 12 17.38 -5.83 21.06
CA ASN A 12 16.81 -6.64 22.15
C ASN A 12 17.87 -7.53 22.85
N ALA A 13 19.11 -7.04 23.00
CA ALA A 13 20.28 -7.84 23.39
C ALA A 13 20.11 -8.66 24.69
N GLN A 14 19.24 -8.23 25.62
CA GLN A 14 19.04 -8.86 26.92
C GLN A 14 17.72 -9.65 27.06
N VAL A 15 16.75 -9.52 26.13
CA VAL A 15 15.42 -10.14 26.25
C VAL A 15 14.95 -10.78 24.94
N ALA A 16 14.54 -12.05 25.01
CA ALA A 16 13.97 -12.78 23.87
C ALA A 16 12.56 -12.27 23.54
N VAL A 17 12.36 -11.75 22.33
CA VAL A 17 11.07 -11.25 21.85
C VAL A 17 10.15 -12.42 21.49
N LYS A 18 9.04 -12.58 22.22
CA LYS A 18 8.05 -13.66 22.01
C LYS A 18 6.87 -13.26 21.11
N SER A 19 6.78 -11.98 20.74
CA SER A 19 5.72 -11.40 19.90
C SER A 19 6.24 -11.19 18.46
N PRO A 20 5.41 -11.38 17.41
CA PRO A 20 5.78 -11.00 16.04
C PRO A 20 5.85 -9.48 15.81
N ARG A 21 5.64 -8.68 16.86
CA ARG A 21 5.73 -7.21 16.86
C ARG A 21 6.75 -6.76 17.88
N TYR A 22 7.64 -5.86 17.48
CA TYR A 22 8.64 -5.23 18.34
C TYR A 22 8.82 -3.76 17.93
N ALA A 23 8.76 -2.85 18.89
CA ALA A 23 8.97 -1.42 18.66
C ALA A 23 10.45 -1.09 18.82
N VAL A 24 11.01 -0.37 17.85
CA VAL A 24 12.40 0.09 17.89
C VAL A 24 12.40 1.57 18.26
N PHE A 25 13.17 1.92 19.29
CA PHE A 25 13.26 3.28 19.84
C PHE A 25 14.63 3.89 19.52
N ASP A 26 14.77 5.21 19.79
CA ASP A 26 16.01 5.98 19.60
C ASP A 26 16.55 6.03 18.15
N LEU A 27 15.65 5.94 17.17
CA LEU A 27 16.01 6.19 15.78
C LEU A 27 16.14 7.70 15.55
N ALA A 28 17.22 8.14 14.92
CA ALA A 28 17.43 9.54 14.60
C ALA A 28 16.43 9.99 13.52
N GLU A 29 15.72 11.07 13.79
CA GLU A 29 14.71 11.65 12.90
C GLU A 29 15.29 11.92 11.50
N GLY A 30 14.55 11.53 10.46
CA GLY A 30 14.96 11.69 9.07
C GLY A 30 16.13 10.81 8.61
N LYS A 31 16.67 9.92 9.46
CA LYS A 31 17.70 8.96 9.06
C LYS A 31 17.09 7.64 8.59
N PRO A 32 17.52 7.08 7.45
CA PRO A 32 17.02 5.79 6.97
C PRO A 32 17.61 4.62 7.77
N TYR A 33 16.76 3.70 8.19
CA TYR A 33 17.12 2.48 8.92
C TYR A 33 16.58 1.24 8.22
N VAL A 34 17.33 0.14 8.30
CA VAL A 34 16.92 -1.19 7.83
C VAL A 34 16.94 -2.19 8.98
N PHE A 35 16.01 -3.14 8.95
CA PHE A 35 15.78 -4.10 10.02
C PHE A 35 15.87 -5.53 9.50
N ARG A 36 16.25 -6.46 10.38
CA ARG A 36 16.19 -7.90 10.15
C ARG A 36 15.92 -8.59 11.48
N VAL A 37 15.23 -9.72 11.46
CA VAL A 37 14.91 -10.50 12.65
C VAL A 37 15.63 -11.85 12.62
N LEU A 38 15.98 -12.37 13.80
CA LEU A 38 16.52 -13.71 13.95
C LEU A 38 15.61 -14.47 14.92
N SER A 39 15.25 -15.69 14.57
CA SER A 39 14.49 -16.57 15.47
C SER A 39 15.45 -17.40 16.30
N ALA A 40 15.10 -17.71 17.55
CA ALA A 40 15.94 -18.52 18.43
C ALA A 40 15.12 -19.65 19.05
N ASN A 41 15.69 -20.85 19.09
CA ASN A 41 15.16 -21.98 19.84
C ASN A 41 16.26 -22.57 20.74
N LYS A 42 15.96 -23.66 21.45
CA LYS A 42 16.89 -24.32 22.38
C LYS A 42 18.23 -24.78 21.77
N ASN A 43 18.32 -24.86 20.44
CA ASN A 43 19.51 -25.33 19.72
C ASN A 43 20.31 -24.20 19.07
N GLY A 44 19.87 -22.94 19.20
CA GLY A 44 20.58 -21.78 18.65
C GLY A 44 19.67 -20.79 17.91
N ILE A 45 20.32 -19.87 17.22
CA ILE A 45 19.70 -18.76 16.48
C ILE A 45 19.67 -19.14 14.99
N SER A 46 18.58 -18.83 14.30
CA SER A 46 18.44 -19.01 12.85
C SER A 46 19.29 -18.01 12.07
N ASP A 47 19.39 -18.22 10.76
CA ASP A 47 19.83 -17.16 9.86
C ASP A 47 18.90 -15.92 9.97
N PRO A 48 19.43 -14.71 9.71
CA PRO A 48 18.60 -13.50 9.70
C PRO A 48 17.55 -13.55 8.59
N SER A 49 16.41 -12.93 8.85
CA SER A 49 15.41 -12.65 7.81
C SER A 49 15.98 -11.76 6.71
N GLU A 50 15.22 -11.66 5.62
CA GLU A 50 15.42 -10.60 4.64
C GLU A 50 15.42 -9.22 5.33
N ILE A 51 16.26 -8.34 4.79
CA ILE A 51 16.42 -6.98 5.28
C ILE A 51 15.24 -6.16 4.77
N THR A 52 14.63 -5.35 5.63
CA THR A 52 13.57 -4.44 5.20
C THR A 52 14.11 -3.39 4.23
N GLU A 53 13.22 -2.78 3.46
CA GLU A 53 13.56 -1.52 2.79
C GLU A 53 13.96 -0.44 3.83
N PRO A 54 14.74 0.58 3.43
CA PRO A 54 15.06 1.74 4.27
C PRO A 54 13.82 2.50 4.77
N ILE A 55 13.65 2.58 6.08
CA ILE A 55 12.55 3.28 6.75
C ILE A 55 13.11 4.52 7.45
N GLN A 56 12.52 5.70 7.20
CA GLN A 56 12.86 6.94 7.92
C GLN A 56 11.83 7.21 9.02
N PRO A 57 12.24 7.43 10.29
CA PRO A 57 11.34 7.84 11.35
C PRO A 57 10.99 9.32 11.17
N GLN A 58 9.68 9.62 11.09
CA GLN A 58 9.10 10.97 11.17
C GLN A 58 8.03 10.98 12.26
N ASP A 59 7.93 12.07 13.03
CA ASP A 59 6.84 12.30 13.99
C ASP A 59 5.74 13.11 13.32
N THR A 60 4.73 12.43 12.76
CA THR A 60 3.75 13.04 11.85
C THR A 60 2.34 13.13 12.42
N THR A 61 2.09 12.87 13.71
CA THR A 61 0.73 12.95 14.25
C THR A 61 0.26 14.40 14.41
N VAL A 62 -0.35 14.93 13.35
CA VAL A 62 -1.16 16.17 13.32
C VAL A 62 -2.65 15.84 13.46
N LEU A 63 -3.49 16.83 13.81
CA LEU A 63 -4.95 16.63 13.79
C LEU A 63 -5.39 16.15 12.39
N PRO A 64 -6.33 15.19 12.30
CA PRO A 64 -6.85 14.79 11.01
C PRO A 64 -7.47 15.99 10.33
N SER A 65 -7.33 16.07 9.00
CA SER A 65 -8.10 17.05 8.25
C SER A 65 -9.59 16.80 8.40
N ALA A 66 -10.43 17.80 8.08
CA ALA A 66 -11.86 17.53 7.92
C ALA A 66 -12.06 16.43 6.85
N PRO A 67 -12.98 15.47 7.06
CA PRO A 67 -13.45 14.59 6.01
C PRO A 67 -13.93 15.42 4.81
N GLY A 68 -13.75 14.88 3.60
CA GLY A 68 -14.10 15.58 2.37
C GLY A 68 -15.61 15.55 2.10
N GLN A 69 -16.00 15.37 0.83
CA GLN A 69 -17.40 15.51 0.45
C GLN A 69 -18.26 14.45 1.15
N VAL A 70 -19.37 14.89 1.78
CA VAL A 70 -20.36 14.00 2.36
C VAL A 70 -21.48 13.78 1.36
N VAL A 71 -21.64 12.54 0.92
CA VAL A 71 -22.69 12.11 -0.01
C VAL A 71 -23.72 11.29 0.76
N ALA A 72 -24.95 11.78 0.76
CA ALA A 72 -26.09 11.11 1.37
C ALA A 72 -26.94 10.47 0.26
N THR A 73 -26.99 9.14 0.24
CA THR A 73 -27.78 8.37 -0.72
C THR A 73 -28.98 7.73 -0.02
N ARG A 74 -30.13 7.76 -0.72
CA ARG A 74 -31.37 7.15 -0.23
C ARG A 74 -31.13 5.66 0.02
N ASN A 75 -31.73 5.13 1.08
CA ASN A 75 -31.65 3.71 1.42
C ASN A 75 -33.04 3.09 1.60
N THR A 76 -33.74 3.48 2.66
CA THR A 76 -35.09 2.98 2.93
C THR A 76 -36.02 4.16 3.21
N LYS A 77 -37.32 3.89 3.42
CA LYS A 77 -38.28 4.92 3.84
C LYS A 77 -37.90 5.65 5.15
N THR A 78 -36.96 5.14 5.95
CA THR A 78 -36.60 5.72 7.27
C THR A 78 -35.08 5.71 7.53
N SER A 79 -34.26 5.57 6.50
CA SER A 79 -32.80 5.57 6.66
C SER A 79 -32.08 6.09 5.42
N VAL A 80 -30.91 6.67 5.64
CA VAL A 80 -30.04 7.21 4.60
C VAL A 80 -28.65 6.60 4.76
N VAL A 81 -28.02 6.24 3.65
CA VAL A 81 -26.61 5.84 3.63
C VAL A 81 -25.79 7.11 3.44
N VAL A 82 -24.93 7.40 4.40
CA VAL A 82 -24.01 8.53 4.36
C VAL A 82 -22.61 7.98 4.09
N GLN A 83 -21.95 8.51 3.08
CA GLN A 83 -20.59 8.18 2.71
C GLN A 83 -19.78 9.47 2.59
N TRP A 84 -18.49 9.42 2.90
CA TRP A 84 -17.63 10.58 2.80
C TRP A 84 -16.24 10.23 2.28
N ASP A 85 -15.60 11.24 1.71
CA ASP A 85 -14.19 11.16 1.39
C ASP A 85 -13.37 11.21 2.68
N LYS A 86 -12.32 10.41 2.70
CA LYS A 86 -11.37 10.40 3.80
C LYS A 86 -10.67 11.76 3.92
N PRO A 87 -10.21 12.14 5.13
CA PRO A 87 -9.43 13.35 5.32
C PRO A 87 -8.09 13.26 4.59
N LYS A 88 -7.58 14.41 4.12
CA LYS A 88 -6.29 14.49 3.42
C LYS A 88 -5.10 14.04 4.29
N HIS A 89 -5.20 14.22 5.61
CA HIS A 89 -4.27 13.68 6.59
C HIS A 89 -5.00 12.61 7.42
N GLU A 90 -4.73 11.33 7.14
CA GLU A 90 -5.45 10.16 7.70
C GLU A 90 -4.62 9.29 8.66
N GLU A 91 -3.44 9.75 9.08
CA GLU A 91 -2.52 8.98 9.90
C GLU A 91 -3.09 8.69 11.30
N ASP A 92 -2.98 7.43 11.72
CA ASP A 92 -3.42 6.89 13.02
C ASP A 92 -4.91 7.15 13.37
N LEU A 93 -5.77 7.17 12.34
CA LEU A 93 -7.19 7.45 12.49
C LEU A 93 -7.91 6.34 13.28
N TYR A 94 -8.52 6.72 14.40
CA TYR A 94 -9.35 5.84 15.23
C TYR A 94 -10.76 5.65 14.67
N GLY A 95 -11.26 6.63 13.92
CA GLY A 95 -12.51 6.52 13.17
C GLY A 95 -13.23 7.84 12.96
N TYR A 96 -14.53 7.76 12.74
CA TYR A 96 -15.39 8.87 12.36
C TYR A 96 -16.62 9.01 13.26
N TYR A 97 -17.07 10.25 13.45
CA TYR A 97 -18.35 10.60 14.08
C TYR A 97 -19.25 11.30 13.05
N ILE A 98 -20.52 10.92 13.03
CA ILE A 98 -21.53 11.36 12.06
C ILE A 98 -22.65 12.07 12.82
N GLU A 99 -23.05 13.24 12.33
CA GLU A 99 -24.17 14.02 12.83
C GLU A 99 -25.17 14.31 11.71
N TYR A 100 -26.46 14.42 12.04
CA TYR A 100 -27.52 14.82 11.11
C TYR A 100 -28.36 15.97 11.66
N SER A 101 -29.01 16.71 10.76
CA SER A 101 -30.00 17.74 11.09
C SER A 101 -31.14 17.72 10.08
N MET A 102 -32.37 17.97 10.53
CA MET A 102 -33.50 18.21 9.64
C MET A 102 -33.33 19.58 8.97
N VAL A 103 -33.64 19.70 7.68
CA VAL A 103 -33.50 20.95 6.94
C VAL A 103 -34.37 22.04 7.59
N GLY A 104 -33.74 23.15 7.97
CA GLY A 104 -34.39 24.25 8.71
C GLY A 104 -34.27 24.17 10.23
N SER A 105 -33.71 23.08 10.78
CA SER A 105 -33.36 22.96 12.20
C SER A 105 -31.93 23.43 12.47
N ASN A 106 -31.73 24.14 13.59
CA ASN A 106 -30.40 24.52 14.09
C ASN A 106 -29.77 23.47 15.02
N ARG A 107 -30.40 22.30 15.15
CA ARG A 107 -29.99 21.25 16.09
C ARG A 107 -29.41 20.05 15.36
N TRP A 108 -28.15 19.72 15.67
CA TRP A 108 -27.45 18.54 15.17
C TRP A 108 -27.54 17.39 16.16
N GLU A 109 -27.84 16.19 15.66
CA GLU A 109 -27.97 14.98 16.46
C GLU A 109 -26.90 13.95 16.08
N PRO A 110 -26.23 13.30 17.06
CA PRO A 110 -25.21 12.30 16.78
C PRO A 110 -25.85 11.00 16.28
N SER A 111 -25.27 10.41 15.24
CA SER A 111 -25.69 9.12 14.67
C SER A 111 -24.91 7.94 15.28
N ASN A 112 -23.74 8.19 15.87
CA ASN A 112 -22.89 7.19 16.51
C ASN A 112 -22.13 7.76 17.72
N HIS A 113 -21.79 6.90 18.68
CA HIS A 113 -21.15 7.28 19.94
C HIS A 113 -19.74 6.69 20.17
N LYS A 114 -19.36 5.71 19.35
CA LYS A 114 -17.97 5.25 19.21
C LYS A 114 -17.50 5.58 17.80
N PRO A 115 -16.23 5.96 17.61
CA PRO A 115 -15.72 6.29 16.29
C PRO A 115 -15.76 5.03 15.42
N ILE A 116 -16.34 5.14 14.22
CA ILE A 116 -16.40 4.03 13.27
C ILE A 116 -15.19 4.05 12.35
N LYS A 117 -14.63 2.90 11.99
CA LYS A 117 -13.42 2.85 11.16
C LYS A 117 -13.68 3.01 9.67
N TYR A 118 -14.92 2.79 9.24
CA TYR A 118 -15.31 2.84 7.83
C TYR A 118 -15.81 4.24 7.45
N ASN A 119 -15.58 4.66 6.21
CA ASN A 119 -16.02 5.95 5.67
C ASN A 119 -17.45 5.93 5.09
N ARG A 120 -18.27 4.99 5.59
CA ARG A 120 -19.66 4.80 5.20
C ARG A 120 -20.46 4.40 6.44
N PHE A 121 -21.62 4.99 6.61
CA PHE A 121 -22.52 4.74 7.73
C PHE A 121 -23.98 4.81 7.31
N VAL A 122 -24.84 4.03 7.94
CA VAL A 122 -26.29 4.11 7.71
C VAL A 122 -26.91 4.88 8.87
N VAL A 123 -27.47 6.05 8.58
CA VAL A 123 -28.23 6.83 9.56
C VAL A 123 -29.68 6.35 9.52
N HIS A 124 -30.14 5.89 10.68
CA HIS A 124 -31.48 5.31 10.87
C HIS A 124 -32.37 6.27 11.68
N GLY A 125 -33.68 5.99 11.71
CA GLY A 125 -34.62 6.73 12.55
C GLY A 125 -35.05 8.07 11.96
N LEU A 126 -34.93 8.23 10.63
CA LEU A 126 -35.32 9.44 9.92
C LEU A 126 -36.80 9.39 9.50
N GLU A 127 -37.47 10.54 9.46
CA GLU A 127 -38.89 10.64 9.09
C GLU A 127 -39.09 10.53 7.57
N THR A 128 -40.01 9.67 7.13
CA THR A 128 -40.33 9.46 5.71
C THR A 128 -40.91 10.74 5.10
N GLY A 129 -40.35 11.19 3.97
CA GLY A 129 -40.80 12.38 3.25
C GLY A 129 -40.09 13.67 3.67
N GLU A 130 -39.41 13.68 4.81
CA GLU A 130 -38.65 14.83 5.30
C GLU A 130 -37.25 14.93 4.67
N GLN A 131 -36.65 16.11 4.76
CA GLN A 131 -35.31 16.40 4.25
C GLN A 131 -34.27 16.55 5.37
N TYR A 132 -33.12 15.92 5.18
CA TYR A 132 -32.01 15.95 6.14
C TYR A 132 -30.67 16.30 5.47
N VAL A 133 -29.78 16.91 6.26
CA VAL A 133 -28.37 17.16 5.94
C VAL A 133 -27.46 16.45 6.94
N PHE A 134 -26.27 16.05 6.50
CA PHE A 134 -25.33 15.23 7.27
C PHE A 134 -23.94 15.85 7.27
N ARG A 135 -23.18 15.65 8.36
CA ARG A 135 -21.76 16.05 8.46
C ARG A 135 -20.94 15.05 9.27
N VAL A 136 -19.62 15.06 9.08
CA VAL A 136 -18.70 14.05 9.61
C VAL A 136 -17.45 14.68 10.21
N LYS A 137 -16.91 14.07 11.27
CA LYS A 137 -15.59 14.37 11.87
C LYS A 137 -14.71 13.13 11.91
N ALA A 138 -13.41 13.30 11.69
CA ALA A 138 -12.39 12.27 11.90
C ALA A 138 -11.73 12.42 13.27
N VAL A 139 -11.22 11.33 13.87
CA VAL A 139 -10.47 11.34 15.13
C VAL A 139 -9.22 10.48 15.06
N ASN A 140 -8.10 10.98 15.58
CA ASN A 140 -6.86 10.22 15.82
C ASN A 140 -6.35 10.46 17.27
N ALA A 141 -5.10 10.06 17.54
CA ALA A 141 -4.45 10.24 18.84
C ALA A 141 -4.35 11.71 19.33
N VAL A 142 -4.38 12.68 18.42
CA VAL A 142 -4.29 14.12 18.70
C VAL A 142 -5.66 14.72 19.02
N GLY A 143 -6.72 14.24 18.35
CA GLY A 143 -8.08 14.71 18.60
C GLY A 143 -8.99 14.68 17.37
N LEU A 144 -10.07 15.44 17.46
CA LEU A 144 -11.10 15.54 16.41
C LEU A 144 -10.72 16.57 15.34
N SER A 145 -11.02 16.26 14.09
CA SER A 145 -10.98 17.22 12.99
C SER A 145 -12.09 18.27 13.10
N GLU A 146 -11.99 19.31 12.26
CA GLU A 146 -13.14 20.15 11.89
C GLU A 146 -14.26 19.32 11.23
N ASN A 147 -15.47 19.89 11.20
CA ASN A 147 -16.58 19.29 10.46
C ASN A 147 -16.29 19.25 8.96
N SER A 148 -16.73 18.19 8.30
CA SER A 148 -16.91 18.20 6.85
C SER A 148 -17.89 19.29 6.41
N GLN A 149 -17.91 19.57 5.10
CA GLN A 149 -19.06 20.27 4.52
C GLN A 149 -20.34 19.45 4.75
N GLU A 150 -21.46 20.15 4.89
CA GLU A 150 -22.77 19.52 4.97
C GLU A 150 -23.07 18.82 3.64
N SER A 151 -23.70 17.64 3.71
CA SER A 151 -24.21 16.98 2.52
C SER A 151 -25.30 17.83 1.86
N GLU A 152 -25.59 17.56 0.58
CA GLU A 152 -26.84 18.03 0.01
C GLU A 152 -28.04 17.48 0.79
N ALA A 153 -29.13 18.25 0.81
CA ALA A 153 -30.37 17.85 1.44
C ALA A 153 -30.96 16.62 0.72
N VAL A 154 -31.20 15.55 1.47
CA VAL A 154 -31.80 14.33 0.93
C VAL A 154 -33.19 14.12 1.51
N THR A 155 -34.17 13.94 0.61
CA THR A 155 -35.51 13.49 0.97
C THR A 155 -35.51 11.99 1.26
N VAL A 156 -36.00 11.60 2.44
CA VAL A 156 -36.02 10.21 2.91
C VAL A 156 -37.18 9.44 2.28
N GLN A 157 -36.86 8.60 1.29
CA GLN A 157 -37.79 7.71 0.59
C GLN A 157 -37.08 6.44 0.08
N ALA A 158 -37.84 5.41 -0.30
CA ALA A 158 -37.30 4.11 -0.73
C ALA A 158 -36.33 4.21 -1.92
N ALA A 159 -35.21 3.49 -1.87
CA ALA A 159 -34.12 3.62 -2.83
C ALA A 159 -34.18 2.69 -4.06
N LEU A 160 -34.94 1.57 -3.98
CA LEU A 160 -35.05 0.57 -5.05
C LEU A 160 -36.51 0.32 -5.45
N THR A 161 -36.76 0.09 -6.75
CA THR A 161 -38.06 -0.23 -7.34
C THR A 161 -37.95 -1.42 -8.32
N CYS A 162 -39.07 -1.95 -8.84
CA CYS A 162 -39.05 -3.02 -9.85
C CYS A 162 -38.57 -2.50 -11.23
N PRO A 163 -38.02 -3.35 -12.13
CA PRO A 163 -37.56 -2.93 -13.46
C PRO A 163 -38.69 -2.48 -14.39
N SER A 164 -38.35 -1.67 -15.41
CA SER A 164 -39.24 -1.36 -16.53
C SER A 164 -39.36 -2.53 -17.53
N TYR A 165 -40.18 -2.40 -18.58
CA TYR A 165 -40.43 -3.49 -19.54
C TYR A 165 -39.28 -3.69 -20.56
N PRO A 166 -38.98 -4.94 -21.01
CA PRO A 166 -38.03 -5.23 -22.09
C PRO A 166 -38.63 -5.00 -23.51
N HIS A 167 -37.79 -5.02 -24.55
CA HIS A 167 -38.19 -4.62 -25.92
C HIS A 167 -37.66 -5.55 -27.03
N GLY A 168 -38.31 -5.55 -28.19
CA GLY A 168 -37.72 -6.04 -29.45
C GLY A 168 -37.42 -7.53 -29.51
N ILE A 169 -38.42 -8.38 -29.28
CA ILE A 169 -38.30 -9.84 -29.42
C ILE A 169 -38.10 -10.21 -30.90
N THR A 170 -37.07 -11.01 -31.20
CA THR A 170 -36.66 -11.43 -32.55
C THR A 170 -36.40 -12.93 -32.62
N LEU A 171 -36.74 -13.57 -33.75
CA LEU A 171 -36.47 -15.00 -33.99
C LEU A 171 -35.06 -15.19 -34.59
N LEU A 172 -34.21 -15.93 -33.89
CA LEU A 172 -32.80 -16.15 -34.25
C LEU A 172 -32.53 -17.54 -34.83
N ASN A 173 -33.32 -18.54 -34.46
CA ASN A 173 -33.24 -19.91 -34.97
C ASN A 173 -34.57 -20.64 -34.81
N CYS A 174 -34.87 -21.59 -35.70
CA CYS A 174 -35.95 -22.54 -35.54
C CYS A 174 -35.58 -23.90 -36.14
N ASP A 175 -35.75 -24.98 -35.38
CA ASP A 175 -35.45 -26.35 -35.81
C ASP A 175 -36.72 -27.19 -36.09
N GLY A 176 -37.88 -26.54 -36.11
CA GLY A 176 -39.19 -27.16 -36.33
C GLY A 176 -39.88 -27.68 -35.06
N HIS A 177 -39.18 -27.76 -33.93
CA HIS A 177 -39.74 -28.17 -32.62
C HIS A 177 -39.34 -27.21 -31.49
N SER A 178 -38.41 -26.29 -31.75
CA SER A 178 -37.94 -25.26 -30.85
C SER A 178 -37.70 -23.94 -31.59
N MET A 179 -37.71 -22.83 -30.84
CA MET A 179 -37.39 -21.49 -31.35
C MET A 179 -36.42 -20.80 -30.41
N THR A 180 -35.33 -20.27 -30.95
CA THR A 180 -34.41 -19.39 -30.22
C THR A 180 -34.78 -17.95 -30.46
N LEU A 181 -35.13 -17.23 -29.40
CA LEU A 181 -35.57 -15.84 -29.42
C LEU A 181 -34.52 -14.94 -28.76
N GLY A 182 -34.30 -13.74 -29.30
CA GLY A 182 -33.47 -12.69 -28.70
C GLY A 182 -34.25 -11.40 -28.44
N TRP A 183 -33.91 -10.65 -27.40
CA TRP A 183 -34.57 -9.37 -27.05
C TRP A 183 -33.58 -8.34 -26.50
N LYS A 184 -34.06 -7.11 -26.30
CA LYS A 184 -33.34 -6.00 -25.66
C LYS A 184 -33.79 -5.84 -24.20
N ALA A 185 -32.84 -5.56 -23.33
CA ALA A 185 -33.09 -5.28 -21.92
C ALA A 185 -33.95 -4.01 -21.70
N PRO A 186 -34.62 -3.87 -20.54
CA PRO A 186 -35.29 -2.65 -20.14
C PRO A 186 -34.37 -1.43 -20.08
N THR A 187 -34.92 -0.25 -20.34
CA THR A 187 -34.20 1.03 -20.24
C THR A 187 -33.96 1.49 -18.80
N TYR A 188 -34.75 1.01 -17.83
CA TYR A 188 -34.56 1.30 -16.41
C TYR A 188 -34.66 0.03 -15.54
N SER A 189 -33.64 -0.23 -14.73
CA SER A 189 -33.51 -1.45 -13.91
C SER A 189 -34.16 -1.36 -12.52
N GLY A 190 -34.76 -0.23 -12.15
CA GLY A 190 -35.30 -0.03 -10.80
C GLY A 190 -34.25 0.20 -9.72
N GLY A 191 -33.01 0.50 -10.11
CA GLY A 191 -31.89 0.78 -9.19
C GLY A 191 -31.13 -0.46 -8.68
N SER A 192 -31.51 -1.67 -9.09
CA SER A 192 -30.82 -2.94 -8.80
C SER A 192 -30.56 -3.72 -10.10
N PRO A 193 -29.43 -4.45 -10.25
CA PRO A 193 -29.16 -5.22 -11.46
C PRO A 193 -30.30 -6.18 -11.81
N ILE A 194 -30.57 -6.34 -13.10
CA ILE A 194 -31.52 -7.33 -13.58
C ILE A 194 -30.93 -8.72 -13.34
N LEU A 195 -31.62 -9.53 -12.53
CA LEU A 195 -31.22 -10.89 -12.17
C LEU A 195 -31.58 -11.89 -13.26
N GLY A 196 -32.62 -11.60 -14.05
CA GLY A 196 -33.02 -12.39 -15.20
C GLY A 196 -34.42 -12.06 -15.69
N TYR A 197 -34.94 -12.94 -16.55
CA TYR A 197 -36.20 -12.74 -17.26
C TYR A 197 -37.15 -13.92 -17.11
N TYR A 198 -38.45 -13.63 -17.15
CA TYR A 198 -39.54 -14.59 -17.31
C TYR A 198 -40.18 -14.40 -18.67
N MET A 199 -40.49 -15.50 -19.34
CA MET A 199 -41.09 -15.53 -20.67
C MET A 199 -42.40 -16.30 -20.64
N ASP A 200 -43.40 -15.73 -21.31
CA ASP A 200 -44.68 -16.38 -21.56
C ASP A 200 -44.84 -16.64 -23.06
N LYS A 201 -45.47 -17.77 -23.41
CA LYS A 201 -45.84 -18.14 -24.78
C LYS A 201 -47.35 -18.25 -24.94
N ARG A 202 -47.82 -18.05 -26.17
CA ARG A 202 -49.20 -18.28 -26.56
C ARG A 202 -49.25 -18.74 -28.01
N GLU A 203 -50.07 -19.74 -28.30
CA GLU A 203 -50.40 -20.11 -29.69
C GLU A 203 -51.38 -19.08 -30.26
N ALA A 204 -51.17 -18.66 -31.52
CA ALA A 204 -51.90 -17.56 -32.15
C ALA A 204 -53.44 -17.70 -32.10
N ASN A 205 -53.96 -18.92 -31.95
CA ASN A 205 -55.39 -19.22 -31.91
C ASN A 205 -55.98 -19.32 -30.48
N HIS A 206 -55.16 -19.14 -29.45
CA HIS A 206 -55.54 -19.28 -28.03
C HIS A 206 -55.52 -17.91 -27.32
N GLN A 207 -56.37 -17.74 -26.30
CA GLN A 207 -56.42 -16.48 -25.52
C GLN A 207 -55.50 -16.47 -24.29
N ASN A 208 -55.13 -17.63 -23.76
CA ASN A 208 -54.38 -17.75 -22.51
C ASN A 208 -52.87 -17.77 -22.74
N TRP A 209 -52.13 -17.04 -21.90
CA TRP A 209 -50.67 -17.08 -21.83
C TRP A 209 -50.21 -18.24 -20.95
N HIS A 210 -49.12 -18.89 -21.33
CA HIS A 210 -48.51 -19.98 -20.59
C HIS A 210 -47.05 -19.64 -20.28
N GLU A 211 -46.65 -19.80 -19.02
CA GLU A 211 -45.27 -19.60 -18.58
C GLU A 211 -44.35 -20.61 -19.27
N VAL A 212 -43.24 -20.11 -19.82
CA VAL A 212 -42.23 -20.92 -20.50
C VAL A 212 -41.17 -21.42 -19.52
N ASN A 213 -40.75 -20.58 -18.59
CA ASN A 213 -39.63 -20.85 -17.69
C ASN A 213 -40.00 -20.56 -16.23
N SER A 214 -39.84 -21.56 -15.35
CA SER A 214 -40.01 -21.42 -13.90
C SER A 214 -38.77 -20.88 -13.17
N SER A 215 -37.62 -20.87 -13.86
CA SER A 215 -36.34 -20.35 -13.37
C SER A 215 -35.87 -19.20 -14.26
N LEU A 216 -35.17 -18.22 -13.68
CA LEU A 216 -34.75 -17.00 -14.38
C LEU A 216 -33.87 -17.28 -15.59
N ILE A 217 -34.23 -16.72 -16.74
CA ILE A 217 -33.36 -16.66 -17.92
C ILE A 217 -32.35 -15.54 -17.70
N THR A 218 -31.05 -15.86 -17.72
CA THR A 218 -29.99 -14.89 -17.37
C THR A 218 -29.42 -14.13 -18.57
N ARG A 219 -29.69 -14.59 -19.79
CA ARG A 219 -29.27 -13.94 -21.04
C ARG A 219 -30.47 -13.35 -21.77
N THR A 220 -30.25 -12.40 -22.68
CA THR A 220 -31.31 -11.85 -23.54
C THR A 220 -31.55 -12.71 -24.78
N ILE A 221 -31.31 -14.01 -24.65
CA ILE A 221 -31.51 -15.04 -25.67
C ILE A 221 -31.97 -16.32 -24.97
N TYR A 222 -32.98 -16.98 -25.51
CA TYR A 222 -33.49 -18.22 -24.95
C TYR A 222 -34.15 -19.10 -26.00
N THR A 223 -34.04 -20.43 -25.82
CA THR A 223 -34.67 -21.41 -26.70
C THR A 223 -35.91 -21.97 -26.02
N VAL A 224 -37.07 -21.74 -26.64
CA VAL A 224 -38.35 -22.33 -26.23
C VAL A 224 -38.50 -23.68 -26.91
N GLU A 225 -38.62 -24.74 -26.12
CA GLU A 225 -38.77 -26.12 -26.58
C GLU A 225 -40.25 -26.56 -26.56
N ASP A 226 -40.49 -27.79 -27.02
CA ASP A 226 -41.82 -28.42 -27.10
C ASP A 226 -42.85 -27.58 -27.87
N LEU A 227 -42.45 -27.09 -29.04
CA LEU A 227 -43.31 -26.38 -29.98
C LEU A 227 -43.82 -27.33 -31.07
N THR A 228 -45.03 -27.07 -31.57
CA THR A 228 -45.63 -27.86 -32.63
C THR A 228 -45.14 -27.37 -33.99
N GLU A 229 -44.64 -28.28 -34.83
CA GLU A 229 -44.23 -27.97 -36.20
C GLU A 229 -45.39 -27.34 -36.99
N ASP A 230 -45.05 -26.35 -37.82
CA ASP A 230 -45.97 -25.53 -38.62
C ASP A 230 -46.96 -24.64 -37.84
N ALA A 231 -46.98 -24.68 -36.51
CA ALA A 231 -47.82 -23.80 -35.68
C ALA A 231 -47.23 -22.38 -35.52
N PHE A 232 -48.10 -21.43 -35.15
CA PHE A 232 -47.74 -20.02 -34.92
C PHE A 232 -47.77 -19.66 -33.44
N TYR A 233 -46.70 -19.02 -32.96
CA TYR A 233 -46.53 -18.62 -31.56
C TYR A 233 -46.26 -17.12 -31.42
N GLU A 234 -46.74 -16.55 -30.31
CA GLU A 234 -46.41 -15.21 -29.80
C GLU A 234 -45.74 -15.34 -28.42
N PHE A 235 -44.89 -14.36 -28.09
CA PHE A 235 -44.09 -14.35 -26.86
C PHE A 235 -44.12 -13.00 -26.16
N LYS A 236 -44.01 -13.01 -24.82
CA LYS A 236 -43.79 -11.82 -23.97
C LYS A 236 -42.68 -12.10 -22.97
N VAL A 237 -41.96 -11.05 -22.56
CA VAL A 237 -40.87 -11.16 -21.60
C VAL A 237 -40.96 -10.09 -20.50
N ALA A 238 -40.70 -10.46 -19.24
CA ALA A 238 -40.63 -9.55 -18.10
C ALA A 238 -39.27 -9.65 -17.40
N ALA A 239 -38.71 -8.52 -16.96
CA ALA A 239 -37.45 -8.48 -16.23
C ALA A 239 -37.66 -8.53 -14.70
N ALA A 240 -36.74 -9.17 -13.97
CA ALA A 240 -36.78 -9.24 -12.51
C ALA A 240 -35.47 -8.74 -11.89
N ASN A 241 -35.56 -8.04 -10.77
CA ASN A 241 -34.42 -7.64 -9.93
C ASN A 241 -34.62 -8.11 -8.47
N LEU A 242 -33.78 -7.65 -7.54
CA LEU A 242 -33.87 -8.02 -6.12
C LEU A 242 -35.18 -7.57 -5.43
N VAL A 243 -35.91 -6.60 -6.00
CA VAL A 243 -37.19 -6.10 -5.47
C VAL A 243 -38.36 -6.97 -5.95
N GLY A 244 -38.32 -7.43 -7.20
CA GLY A 244 -39.36 -8.28 -7.78
C GLY A 244 -39.44 -8.22 -9.30
N ILE A 245 -40.54 -8.74 -9.84
CA ILE A 245 -40.81 -8.82 -11.29
C ILE A 245 -41.43 -7.50 -11.77
N GLY A 246 -40.88 -6.95 -12.85
CA GLY A 246 -41.35 -5.74 -13.52
C GLY A 246 -42.51 -5.99 -14.49
N GLN A 247 -42.92 -4.94 -15.22
CA GLN A 247 -43.98 -5.07 -16.23
C GLN A 247 -43.50 -5.89 -17.45
N PRO A 248 -44.36 -6.75 -18.03
CA PRO A 248 -44.03 -7.52 -19.23
C PRO A 248 -43.98 -6.64 -20.49
N SER A 249 -43.24 -7.09 -21.50
CA SER A 249 -43.17 -6.47 -22.83
C SER A 249 -44.50 -6.53 -23.58
N ASP A 250 -44.58 -5.76 -24.66
CA ASP A 250 -45.57 -6.01 -25.71
C ASP A 250 -45.39 -7.42 -26.30
N PRO A 251 -46.46 -8.09 -26.76
CA PRO A 251 -46.35 -9.37 -27.45
C PRO A 251 -45.52 -9.25 -28.74
N SER A 252 -44.73 -10.28 -29.06
CA SER A 252 -44.01 -10.39 -30.34
C SER A 252 -44.96 -10.50 -31.53
N GLU A 253 -44.42 -10.38 -32.75
CA GLU A 253 -45.14 -10.85 -33.93
C GLU A 253 -45.31 -12.38 -33.92
N HIS A 254 -46.12 -12.90 -34.85
CA HIS A 254 -46.40 -14.32 -34.98
C HIS A 254 -45.25 -15.05 -35.68
N PHE A 255 -44.57 -15.95 -34.98
CA PHE A 255 -43.50 -16.79 -35.55
C PHE A 255 -44.01 -18.18 -35.92
N LYS A 256 -43.65 -18.68 -37.10
CA LYS A 256 -44.00 -20.03 -37.57
C LYS A 256 -42.89 -21.04 -37.24
N CYS A 257 -43.23 -22.19 -36.64
CA CYS A 257 -42.26 -23.21 -36.25
C CYS A 257 -41.84 -24.13 -37.42
N LYS A 258 -40.71 -23.85 -38.09
CA LYS A 258 -40.18 -24.67 -39.20
C LYS A 258 -38.65 -24.72 -39.23
N ALA A 259 -38.09 -25.92 -39.42
CA ALA A 259 -36.65 -26.22 -39.31
C ALA A 259 -35.72 -25.55 -40.34
N TRP A 260 -34.55 -25.08 -39.89
CA TRP A 260 -33.43 -24.58 -40.71
C TRP A 260 -32.31 -25.65 -40.82
N THR A 261 -31.69 -25.89 -41.98
CA THR A 261 -30.67 -26.95 -42.19
C THR A 261 -29.20 -26.43 -42.18
N MET A 262 -28.36 -26.91 -41.24
CA MET A 262 -26.88 -26.74 -41.00
C MET A 262 -26.21 -25.33 -41.22
N PRO A 263 -25.76 -24.60 -40.17
CA PRO A 263 -25.25 -23.23 -40.34
C PRO A 263 -23.71 -23.06 -40.32
N GLU A 264 -23.19 -22.31 -41.30
CA GLU A 264 -21.84 -21.73 -41.38
C GLU A 264 -21.58 -20.69 -40.25
N PRO A 265 -20.34 -20.22 -40.02
CA PRO A 265 -20.06 -19.14 -39.09
C PRO A 265 -20.88 -17.88 -39.40
N GLY A 266 -21.26 -17.18 -38.35
CA GLY A 266 -21.78 -15.81 -38.46
C GLY A 266 -20.73 -14.84 -39.01
N PRO A 267 -21.14 -13.62 -39.35
CA PRO A 267 -20.24 -12.60 -39.86
C PRO A 267 -19.26 -12.11 -38.79
N ALA A 268 -18.01 -11.84 -39.21
CA ALA A 268 -17.07 -11.03 -38.41
C ALA A 268 -17.64 -9.61 -38.24
N TYR A 269 -17.32 -8.95 -37.14
CA TYR A 269 -17.86 -7.63 -36.83
C TYR A 269 -16.74 -6.63 -36.50
N ASP A 270 -17.06 -5.34 -36.47
CA ASP A 270 -16.12 -4.26 -36.09
C ASP A 270 -14.91 -4.15 -37.04
N LEU A 271 -15.17 -4.15 -38.37
CA LEU A 271 -14.14 -4.02 -39.40
C LEU A 271 -13.66 -2.56 -39.50
N MET A 272 -12.35 -2.33 -39.31
CA MET A 272 -11.72 -1.01 -39.31
C MET A 272 -10.55 -0.94 -40.31
N ILE A 273 -10.34 0.24 -40.90
CA ILE A 273 -9.19 0.56 -41.76
C ILE A 273 -8.21 1.38 -40.94
N CYS A 274 -7.02 0.83 -40.69
CA CYS A 274 -6.06 1.39 -39.74
C CYS A 274 -5.02 2.28 -40.43
N GLU A 275 -4.54 1.90 -41.61
CA GLU A 275 -3.47 2.58 -42.34
C GLU A 275 -3.78 2.58 -43.83
N VAL A 276 -3.55 3.70 -44.52
CA VAL A 276 -3.70 3.82 -45.98
C VAL A 276 -2.43 4.44 -46.54
N ARG A 277 -1.82 3.77 -47.53
CA ARG A 277 -0.69 4.26 -48.34
C ARG A 277 -1.10 4.33 -49.81
N ASN A 278 -0.24 4.88 -50.64
CA ASN A 278 -0.43 4.95 -52.10
C ASN A 278 -0.67 3.59 -52.78
N THR A 279 -0.22 2.46 -52.21
CA THR A 279 -0.33 1.13 -52.83
C THR A 279 -0.74 0.01 -51.86
N SER A 280 -1.07 0.32 -50.61
CA SER A 280 -1.41 -0.70 -49.61
C SER A 280 -2.22 -0.11 -48.47
N LEU A 281 -2.97 -0.96 -47.76
CA LEU A 281 -3.65 -0.58 -46.52
C LEU A 281 -3.72 -1.73 -45.51
N VAL A 282 -4.07 -1.41 -44.27
CA VAL A 282 -4.19 -2.39 -43.17
C VAL A 282 -5.61 -2.40 -42.62
N LEU A 283 -6.19 -3.60 -42.49
CA LEU A 283 -7.52 -3.88 -41.95
C LEU A 283 -7.44 -4.58 -40.58
N LEU A 284 -8.43 -4.35 -39.72
CA LEU A 284 -8.60 -4.97 -38.38
C LEU A 284 -10.06 -5.36 -38.14
N TRP A 285 -10.36 -6.48 -37.44
CA TRP A 285 -11.75 -6.91 -37.15
C TRP A 285 -11.88 -7.81 -35.90
N LYS A 286 -13.12 -8.04 -35.45
CA LYS A 286 -13.50 -9.00 -34.37
C LYS A 286 -14.10 -10.30 -34.90
N ALA A 287 -14.00 -11.37 -34.11
CA ALA A 287 -14.50 -12.70 -34.46
C ALA A 287 -16.04 -12.77 -34.43
N PRO A 288 -16.70 -13.66 -35.20
CA PRO A 288 -18.16 -13.82 -35.13
C PRO A 288 -18.68 -14.21 -33.75
N VAL A 289 -19.86 -13.68 -33.38
CA VAL A 289 -20.55 -14.08 -32.13
C VAL A 289 -21.08 -15.52 -32.20
N TYR A 290 -21.39 -16.00 -33.40
CA TYR A 290 -21.81 -17.37 -33.67
C TYR A 290 -20.76 -18.07 -34.52
N GLU A 291 -20.00 -19.00 -33.95
CA GLU A 291 -18.95 -19.74 -34.67
C GLU A 291 -19.49 -20.99 -35.41
N GLY A 292 -20.77 -21.33 -35.24
CA GLY A 292 -21.34 -22.59 -35.72
C GLY A 292 -21.10 -23.75 -34.74
N LYS A 293 -21.19 -25.00 -35.24
CA LYS A 293 -20.85 -26.21 -34.47
C LYS A 293 -19.34 -26.58 -34.52
N SER A 294 -18.48 -25.70 -35.04
CA SER A 294 -17.01 -25.87 -35.18
C SER A 294 -16.27 -24.52 -34.98
N PRO A 295 -15.09 -24.47 -34.35
CA PRO A 295 -14.35 -23.22 -34.11
C PRO A 295 -13.85 -22.56 -35.40
N ILE A 296 -13.58 -21.25 -35.34
CA ILE A 296 -13.03 -20.49 -36.46
C ILE A 296 -11.57 -20.88 -36.72
N THR A 297 -11.28 -21.32 -37.94
CA THR A 297 -9.95 -21.76 -38.37
C THR A 297 -9.16 -20.64 -39.08
N GLY A 298 -9.81 -19.58 -39.54
CA GLY A 298 -9.15 -18.38 -40.07
C GLY A 298 -10.10 -17.41 -40.77
N TYR A 299 -9.53 -16.38 -41.40
CA TYR A 299 -10.26 -15.29 -42.07
C TYR A 299 -9.78 -15.07 -43.50
N LEU A 300 -10.73 -14.84 -44.41
CA LEU A 300 -10.49 -14.39 -45.78
C LEU A 300 -10.90 -12.92 -45.90
N VAL A 301 -10.03 -12.11 -46.49
CA VAL A 301 -10.26 -10.69 -46.75
C VAL A 301 -10.55 -10.53 -48.22
N ASP A 302 -11.71 -9.95 -48.54
CA ASP A 302 -12.05 -9.59 -49.90
C ASP A 302 -12.06 -8.07 -50.07
N TYR A 303 -11.67 -7.61 -51.25
CA TYR A 303 -11.72 -6.22 -51.63
C TYR A 303 -12.21 -6.05 -53.06
N LYS A 304 -12.72 -4.87 -53.38
CA LYS A 304 -13.00 -4.45 -54.75
C LYS A 304 -12.96 -2.93 -54.87
N GLU A 305 -12.73 -2.43 -56.08
CA GLU A 305 -12.98 -1.02 -56.38
C GLU A 305 -14.49 -0.75 -56.28
N VAL A 306 -14.88 0.45 -55.83
CA VAL A 306 -16.29 0.80 -55.58
C VAL A 306 -17.19 0.51 -56.79
N ASP A 307 -16.69 0.80 -57.99
CA ASP A 307 -17.40 0.63 -59.26
C ASP A 307 -17.23 -0.76 -59.90
N ALA A 308 -16.42 -1.64 -59.31
CA ALA A 308 -16.22 -3.00 -59.81
C ALA A 308 -17.35 -3.93 -59.36
N GLU A 309 -17.74 -4.88 -60.22
CA GLU A 309 -18.77 -5.88 -59.89
C GLU A 309 -18.19 -7.03 -59.04
N ASP A 310 -16.98 -7.48 -59.36
CA ASP A 310 -16.37 -8.66 -58.77
C ASP A 310 -15.50 -8.35 -57.53
N TRP A 311 -15.55 -9.26 -56.56
CA TRP A 311 -14.71 -9.23 -55.36
C TRP A 311 -13.42 -10.04 -55.58
N ILE A 312 -12.29 -9.52 -55.12
CA ILE A 312 -10.98 -10.19 -55.15
C ILE A 312 -10.60 -10.58 -53.72
N THR A 313 -10.20 -11.83 -53.49
CA THR A 313 -9.69 -12.28 -52.19
C THR A 313 -8.20 -11.98 -52.07
N ALA A 314 -7.81 -11.19 -51.07
CA ALA A 314 -6.45 -10.67 -50.90
C ALA A 314 -5.46 -11.71 -50.35
N ASN A 315 -5.92 -12.69 -49.56
CA ASN A 315 -5.08 -13.74 -48.98
C ASN A 315 -5.39 -15.13 -49.53
N GLU A 316 -4.37 -15.84 -50.01
CA GLU A 316 -4.51 -17.20 -50.57
C GLU A 316 -4.95 -18.25 -49.54
N LYS A 317 -4.54 -18.09 -48.28
CA LYS A 317 -4.91 -18.96 -47.16
C LYS A 317 -5.58 -18.15 -46.05
N PRO A 318 -6.59 -18.70 -45.34
CA PRO A 318 -7.19 -18.03 -44.20
C PRO A 318 -6.14 -17.65 -43.15
N THR A 319 -6.09 -16.38 -42.77
CA THR A 319 -5.17 -15.89 -41.73
C THR A 319 -5.77 -16.18 -40.35
N SER A 320 -4.95 -16.60 -39.38
CA SER A 320 -5.37 -16.72 -37.98
C SER A 320 -5.38 -15.37 -37.24
N LYS A 321 -4.71 -14.36 -37.80
CA LYS A 321 -4.62 -13.00 -37.27
C LYS A 321 -5.93 -12.25 -37.45
N ARG A 322 -6.21 -11.29 -36.56
CA ARG A 322 -7.38 -10.38 -36.64
C ARG A 322 -7.11 -9.08 -37.40
N TYR A 323 -5.96 -9.01 -38.06
CA TYR A 323 -5.57 -7.93 -38.95
C TYR A 323 -4.97 -8.49 -40.24
N PHE A 324 -4.99 -7.68 -41.31
CA PHE A 324 -4.38 -8.05 -42.58
C PHE A 324 -3.96 -6.82 -43.40
N LYS A 325 -2.76 -6.86 -43.99
CA LYS A 325 -2.26 -5.84 -44.91
C LYS A 325 -2.60 -6.24 -46.34
N VAL A 326 -3.43 -5.44 -47.01
CA VAL A 326 -3.73 -5.58 -48.43
C VAL A 326 -2.68 -4.77 -49.20
N THR A 327 -1.96 -5.43 -50.11
CA THR A 327 -0.93 -4.81 -50.97
C THR A 327 -1.42 -4.73 -52.41
N ASP A 328 -0.62 -4.10 -53.27
CA ASP A 328 -0.85 -4.04 -54.72
C ASP A 328 -2.15 -3.31 -55.11
N LEU A 329 -2.54 -2.30 -54.31
CA LEU A 329 -3.64 -1.39 -54.61
C LEU A 329 -3.15 -0.24 -55.51
N HIS A 330 -4.08 0.37 -56.25
CA HIS A 330 -3.73 1.47 -57.15
C HIS A 330 -3.97 2.83 -56.51
N GLU A 331 -2.97 3.70 -56.63
CA GLU A 331 -3.03 5.07 -56.13
C GLU A 331 -4.13 5.88 -56.86
N GLY A 332 -4.92 6.64 -56.10
CA GLY A 332 -6.07 7.42 -56.58
C GLY A 332 -7.36 6.63 -56.76
N HIS A 333 -7.39 5.33 -56.46
CA HIS A 333 -8.59 4.49 -56.57
C HIS A 333 -9.28 4.28 -55.21
N THR A 334 -10.60 4.14 -55.22
CA THR A 334 -11.41 3.90 -54.01
C THR A 334 -11.83 2.44 -53.91
N TYR A 335 -11.52 1.81 -52.79
CA TYR A 335 -11.81 0.39 -52.53
C TYR A 335 -12.76 0.21 -51.35
N VAL A 336 -13.50 -0.90 -51.34
CA VAL A 336 -14.28 -1.39 -50.20
C VAL A 336 -13.85 -2.80 -49.84
N PHE A 337 -13.98 -3.15 -48.55
CA PHE A 337 -13.47 -4.39 -47.99
C PHE A 337 -14.55 -5.15 -47.24
N LYS A 338 -14.42 -6.48 -47.17
CA LYS A 338 -15.23 -7.33 -46.29
C LYS A 338 -14.41 -8.52 -45.82
N VAL A 339 -14.80 -9.08 -44.68
CA VAL A 339 -14.11 -10.22 -44.09
C VAL A 339 -15.07 -11.40 -43.94
N ARG A 340 -14.61 -12.60 -44.27
CA ARG A 340 -15.35 -13.84 -44.09
C ARG A 340 -14.62 -14.75 -43.11
N ALA A 341 -15.32 -15.22 -42.09
CA ALA A 341 -14.81 -16.20 -41.15
C ALA A 341 -14.96 -17.62 -41.72
N VAL A 342 -14.01 -18.50 -41.44
CA VAL A 342 -13.99 -19.88 -41.95
C VAL A 342 -14.00 -20.85 -40.77
N ASN A 343 -14.84 -21.87 -40.82
CA ASN A 343 -14.78 -23.04 -39.93
C ASN A 343 -14.83 -24.34 -40.75
N ASP A 344 -14.91 -25.51 -40.09
CA ASP A 344 -14.94 -26.81 -40.76
C ASP A 344 -16.18 -27.04 -41.65
N ALA A 345 -17.27 -26.29 -41.43
CA ALA A 345 -18.47 -26.34 -42.28
C ALA A 345 -18.33 -25.51 -43.57
N GLY A 346 -17.38 -24.56 -43.59
CA GLY A 346 -17.09 -23.74 -44.76
C GLY A 346 -16.91 -22.26 -44.44
N VAL A 347 -17.07 -21.43 -45.47
CA VAL A 347 -16.92 -19.98 -45.39
C VAL A 347 -18.26 -19.37 -44.97
N GLY A 348 -18.28 -18.66 -43.85
CA GLY A 348 -19.46 -18.00 -43.33
C GLY A 348 -19.88 -16.74 -44.09
N LYS A 349 -20.98 -16.13 -43.63
CA LYS A 349 -21.47 -14.86 -44.16
C LYS A 349 -20.42 -13.76 -44.00
N SER A 350 -20.34 -12.86 -44.98
CA SER A 350 -19.45 -11.69 -44.93
C SER A 350 -19.81 -10.74 -43.80
N SER A 351 -18.80 -10.08 -43.23
CA SER A 351 -18.99 -8.89 -42.41
C SER A 351 -19.79 -7.82 -43.16
N GLU A 352 -20.19 -6.78 -42.44
CA GLU A 352 -20.56 -5.52 -43.09
C GLU A 352 -19.38 -5.05 -43.96
N ILE A 353 -19.73 -4.43 -45.10
CA ILE A 353 -18.75 -3.86 -46.03
C ILE A 353 -18.16 -2.63 -45.36
N SER A 354 -16.84 -2.45 -45.42
CA SER A 354 -16.17 -1.26 -44.90
C SER A 354 -16.69 0.00 -45.60
N GLU A 355 -16.49 1.15 -44.97
CA GLU A 355 -16.61 2.42 -45.67
C GLU A 355 -15.64 2.46 -46.89
N PRO A 356 -16.02 3.12 -47.99
CA PRO A 356 -15.12 3.30 -49.14
C PRO A 356 -13.86 4.07 -48.75
N VAL A 357 -12.69 3.55 -49.14
CA VAL A 357 -11.39 4.19 -48.86
C VAL A 357 -10.63 4.47 -50.13
N LEU A 358 -10.33 5.76 -50.32
CA LEU A 358 -9.42 6.27 -51.34
C LEU A 358 -7.98 5.91 -50.96
N VAL A 359 -7.31 5.17 -51.84
CA VAL A 359 -5.92 4.75 -51.70
C VAL A 359 -5.03 5.84 -52.28
N GLU A 360 -4.54 6.73 -51.44
CA GLU A 360 -3.59 7.78 -51.82
C GLU A 360 -2.62 8.03 -50.67
N GLU A 361 -1.48 8.65 -50.97
CA GLU A 361 -0.56 9.11 -49.93
C GLU A 361 -1.21 10.23 -49.11
N ARG A 362 -1.46 9.98 -47.82
CA ARG A 362 -2.02 10.98 -46.91
C ARG A 362 -0.93 11.86 -46.29
N PRO A 363 -1.10 13.20 -46.22
CA PRO A 363 -0.21 14.09 -45.49
C PRO A 363 -0.16 13.67 -44.02
N GLY A 364 0.97 13.11 -43.60
CA GLY A 364 1.14 12.51 -42.26
C GLY A 364 1.99 11.24 -42.23
N THR A 365 2.19 10.57 -43.37
CA THR A 365 2.84 9.26 -43.46
C THR A 365 4.39 9.29 -43.51
N LYS A 366 5.05 9.91 -42.51
CA LYS A 366 6.52 9.80 -42.37
C LYS A 366 6.95 8.50 -41.68
N GLU A 367 8.18 8.06 -41.94
CA GLU A 367 8.76 6.91 -41.25
C GLU A 367 9.16 7.26 -39.81
N ILE A 368 8.82 6.37 -38.88
CA ILE A 368 9.44 6.34 -37.55
C ILE A 368 10.90 5.93 -37.72
N TYR A 369 11.83 6.61 -37.04
CA TYR A 369 13.25 6.25 -37.03
C TYR A 369 13.74 5.92 -35.61
N SER A 370 14.80 5.13 -35.51
CA SER A 370 15.44 4.75 -34.26
C SER A 370 16.71 5.57 -33.98
N GLY A 371 17.06 5.74 -32.70
CA GLY A 371 18.27 6.46 -32.31
C GLY A 371 18.70 6.22 -30.87
N VAL A 372 19.90 6.74 -30.56
CA VAL A 372 20.45 6.81 -29.21
C VAL A 372 20.78 8.28 -28.93
N ASP A 373 20.32 8.82 -27.81
CA ASP A 373 20.62 10.20 -27.41
C ASP A 373 22.01 10.33 -26.73
N ASP A 374 22.39 11.57 -26.38
CA ASP A 374 23.68 11.88 -25.73
C ASP A 374 23.83 11.28 -24.32
N GLU A 375 22.73 10.80 -23.73
CA GLU A 375 22.69 10.09 -22.46
C GLU A 375 22.76 8.56 -22.65
N GLY A 376 22.70 8.11 -23.90
CA GLY A 376 22.69 6.70 -24.27
C GLY A 376 21.30 6.05 -24.16
N ASN A 377 20.20 6.80 -24.14
CA ASN A 377 18.84 6.23 -24.13
C ASN A 377 18.40 5.89 -25.55
N ILE A 378 17.82 4.70 -25.71
CA ILE A 378 17.30 4.22 -26.99
C ILE A 378 15.87 4.73 -27.18
N TYR A 379 15.57 5.27 -28.35
CA TYR A 379 14.25 5.78 -28.68
C TYR A 379 13.81 5.45 -30.11
N LEU A 380 12.49 5.44 -30.32
CA LEU A 380 11.84 5.63 -31.60
C LEU A 380 11.34 7.06 -31.68
N ALA A 381 11.44 7.69 -32.84
CA ALA A 381 11.05 9.08 -33.04
C ALA A 381 10.21 9.26 -34.29
N PHE A 382 9.30 10.22 -34.22
CA PHE A 382 8.43 10.63 -35.30
C PHE A 382 8.33 12.15 -35.35
N GLU A 383 8.28 12.71 -36.57
CA GLU A 383 8.13 14.15 -36.81
C GLU A 383 6.96 14.39 -37.78
N CYS A 384 5.88 14.99 -37.28
CA CYS A 384 4.77 15.45 -38.09
C CYS A 384 5.11 16.82 -38.72
N LYS A 385 4.90 17.03 -40.02
CA LYS A 385 5.17 18.34 -40.65
C LYS A 385 4.00 19.33 -40.51
N GLU A 386 2.79 18.84 -40.28
CA GLU A 386 1.54 19.62 -40.32
C GLU A 386 0.82 19.62 -38.97
N ALA A 387 1.53 19.31 -37.87
CA ALA A 387 0.94 19.32 -36.53
C ALA A 387 0.45 20.73 -36.16
N THR A 388 -0.77 20.81 -35.65
CA THR A 388 -1.35 22.01 -35.05
C THR A 388 -1.17 21.98 -33.53
N ASP A 389 -1.46 23.10 -32.84
CA ASP A 389 -1.45 23.15 -31.37
C ASP A 389 -2.50 22.21 -30.73
N ALA A 390 -3.40 21.62 -31.52
CA ALA A 390 -4.40 20.64 -31.11
C ALA A 390 -4.03 19.18 -31.44
N SER A 391 -2.89 18.93 -32.10
CA SER A 391 -2.43 17.57 -32.42
C SER A 391 -2.09 16.78 -31.15
N HIS A 392 -2.73 15.62 -30.97
CA HIS A 392 -2.39 14.64 -29.94
C HIS A 392 -1.72 13.42 -30.56
N PHE A 393 -0.56 13.03 -30.03
CA PHE A 393 0.22 11.88 -30.49
C PHE A 393 0.01 10.69 -29.56
N ALA A 394 -0.39 9.55 -30.10
CA ALA A 394 -0.54 8.30 -29.35
C ALA A 394 0.30 7.19 -29.98
N TRP A 395 1.18 6.56 -29.18
CA TRP A 395 2.01 5.44 -29.60
C TRP A 395 1.29 4.12 -29.34
N GLY A 396 1.57 3.10 -30.14
CA GLY A 396 0.99 1.76 -30.00
C GLY A 396 1.98 0.66 -30.30
N LYS A 397 1.80 -0.51 -29.67
CA LYS A 397 2.52 -1.76 -30.00
C LYS A 397 1.51 -2.82 -30.36
N SER A 398 1.61 -3.39 -31.56
CA SER A 398 0.58 -4.31 -32.09
C SER A 398 -0.83 -3.71 -32.03
N TYR A 399 -0.93 -2.39 -32.15
CA TYR A 399 -2.17 -1.60 -32.08
C TYR A 399 -2.85 -1.54 -30.70
N GLU A 400 -2.16 -1.96 -29.63
CA GLU A 400 -2.52 -1.59 -28.25
C GLU A 400 -1.80 -0.29 -27.89
N GLU A 401 -2.55 0.67 -27.34
CA GLU A 401 -2.02 1.98 -26.94
C GLU A 401 -0.94 1.81 -25.87
N ILE A 402 0.19 2.48 -26.07
CA ILE A 402 1.29 2.54 -25.14
C ILE A 402 1.12 3.81 -24.32
N ASP A 403 0.84 3.64 -23.04
CA ASP A 403 0.94 4.70 -22.07
C ASP A 403 2.36 4.79 -21.47
N ASP A 404 2.65 5.95 -20.90
CA ASP A 404 3.80 6.12 -20.02
C ASP A 404 3.79 5.04 -18.92
N SER A 405 4.87 4.28 -18.84
CA SER A 405 4.95 3.12 -17.95
C SER A 405 6.36 2.93 -17.41
N HIS A 406 6.58 1.84 -16.65
CA HIS A 406 7.91 1.44 -16.24
C HIS A 406 8.77 0.93 -17.41
N LYS A 407 8.15 0.59 -18.56
CA LYS A 407 8.83 0.04 -19.75
C LYS A 407 9.04 1.09 -20.84
N PHE A 408 8.12 2.04 -20.97
CA PHE A 408 8.16 3.08 -21.99
C PHE A 408 8.06 4.48 -21.38
N LYS A 409 8.65 5.48 -22.05
CA LYS A 409 8.43 6.91 -21.76
C LYS A 409 8.17 7.64 -23.07
N ILE A 410 7.14 8.46 -23.13
CA ILE A 410 6.77 9.24 -24.30
C ILE A 410 7.12 10.71 -24.03
N GLU A 411 7.81 11.35 -24.97
CA GLU A 411 8.09 12.79 -24.94
C GLU A 411 7.60 13.40 -26.25
N THR A 412 6.76 14.43 -26.15
CA THR A 412 6.24 15.15 -27.31
C THR A 412 6.57 16.63 -27.15
N GLU A 413 7.27 17.19 -28.13
CA GLU A 413 7.64 18.61 -28.20
C GLU A 413 7.26 19.17 -29.57
N GLY A 414 6.26 20.06 -29.58
CA GLY A 414 5.75 20.66 -30.81
C GLY A 414 5.27 19.61 -31.80
N ASN A 415 6.00 19.47 -32.90
CA ASN A 415 5.67 18.56 -33.99
C ASN A 415 6.48 17.24 -33.98
N HIS A 416 7.25 16.99 -32.91
CA HIS A 416 8.04 15.78 -32.71
C HIS A 416 7.51 14.97 -31.53
N SER A 417 7.47 13.65 -31.68
CA SER A 417 7.20 12.72 -30.58
C SER A 417 8.24 11.60 -30.55
N LYS A 418 8.71 11.24 -29.36
CA LYS A 418 9.71 10.21 -29.09
C LYS A 418 9.18 9.20 -28.08
N LEU A 419 9.33 7.91 -28.39
CA LEU A 419 9.10 6.78 -27.50
C LEU A 419 10.44 6.22 -27.04
N TYR A 420 10.80 6.43 -25.78
CA TYR A 420 12.00 5.90 -25.16
C TYR A 420 11.76 4.53 -24.54
N PHE A 421 12.76 3.65 -24.68
CA PHE A 421 12.76 2.30 -24.15
C PHE A 421 13.51 2.26 -22.83
N LYS A 422 12.87 1.76 -21.77
CA LYS A 422 13.52 1.52 -20.47
C LYS A 422 13.95 0.06 -20.41
N ASN A 423 15.27 -0.17 -20.36
CA ASN A 423 15.89 -1.49 -20.33
C ASN A 423 15.33 -2.42 -21.44
N PRO A 424 15.63 -2.11 -22.73
CA PRO A 424 15.07 -2.87 -23.84
C PRO A 424 15.59 -4.31 -23.87
N ASP A 425 14.70 -5.25 -24.21
CA ASP A 425 14.96 -6.69 -24.29
C ASP A 425 14.19 -7.34 -25.46
N LYS A 426 14.30 -8.67 -25.62
CA LYS A 426 13.65 -9.40 -26.73
C LYS A 426 12.11 -9.35 -26.72
N SER A 427 11.48 -9.03 -25.59
CA SER A 427 10.03 -8.82 -25.54
C SER A 427 9.62 -7.52 -26.21
N ASP A 428 10.55 -6.58 -26.41
CA ASP A 428 10.34 -5.30 -27.11
C ASP A 428 10.35 -5.44 -28.63
N LEU A 429 10.62 -6.63 -29.16
CA LEU A 429 10.41 -6.91 -30.57
C LEU A 429 8.93 -6.77 -30.93
N GLY A 430 8.66 -6.29 -32.13
CA GLY A 430 7.30 -6.13 -32.64
C GLY A 430 7.09 -4.91 -33.50
N THR A 431 5.83 -4.69 -33.87
CA THR A 431 5.43 -3.55 -34.70
C THR A 431 4.91 -2.43 -33.82
N TYR A 432 5.57 -1.27 -33.91
CA TYR A 432 5.22 -0.04 -33.23
C TYR A 432 4.51 0.90 -34.20
N SER A 433 3.49 1.60 -33.74
CA SER A 433 2.74 2.57 -34.53
C SER A 433 2.58 3.89 -33.77
N ILE A 434 2.30 4.97 -34.50
CA ILE A 434 1.92 6.25 -33.91
C ILE A 434 0.71 6.83 -34.65
N SER A 435 -0.23 7.44 -33.93
CA SER A 435 -1.39 8.15 -34.48
C SER A 435 -1.40 9.60 -34.03
N VAL A 436 -1.87 10.50 -34.90
CA VAL A 436 -1.99 11.94 -34.62
C VAL A 436 -3.44 12.39 -34.82
N SER A 437 -4.05 12.98 -33.79
CA SER A 437 -5.51 13.18 -33.68
C SER A 437 -6.17 14.13 -34.68
N ASP A 438 -5.42 15.07 -35.27
CA ASP A 438 -5.93 16.05 -36.24
C ASP A 438 -5.64 15.66 -37.70
N THR A 439 -5.09 14.45 -37.91
CA THR A 439 -4.91 13.84 -39.23
C THR A 439 -5.81 12.62 -39.35
N ASP A 440 -6.47 12.42 -40.50
CA ASP A 440 -7.44 11.33 -40.74
C ASP A 440 -6.82 9.91 -40.79
N GLY A 441 -5.73 9.61 -40.06
CA GLY A 441 -5.14 8.27 -40.03
C GLY A 441 -3.93 8.06 -39.10
N ILE A 442 -3.71 6.79 -38.74
CA ILE A 442 -2.50 6.28 -38.05
C ILE A 442 -1.31 6.46 -39.01
N SER A 443 -0.22 7.08 -38.54
CA SER A 443 0.74 7.74 -39.41
C SER A 443 1.97 6.91 -39.78
N SER A 444 2.27 5.80 -39.11
CA SER A 444 3.40 4.93 -39.50
C SER A 444 3.46 3.64 -38.70
N SER A 445 4.14 2.61 -39.21
CA SER A 445 4.52 1.42 -38.45
C SER A 445 6.03 1.15 -38.57
N PHE A 446 6.74 1.02 -37.44
CA PHE A 446 8.14 0.59 -37.35
C PHE A 446 8.23 -0.85 -36.86
N VAL A 447 9.10 -1.66 -37.46
CA VAL A 447 9.37 -3.02 -37.00
C VAL A 447 10.69 -3.03 -36.24
N MET A 448 10.63 -3.28 -34.93
CA MET A 448 11.81 -3.52 -34.10
C MET A 448 12.19 -5.00 -34.22
N ASP A 449 13.26 -5.30 -34.95
CA ASP A 449 13.82 -6.65 -35.10
C ASP A 449 15.09 -6.86 -34.25
N ASP A 450 15.57 -8.11 -34.19
CA ASP A 450 16.75 -8.47 -33.38
C ASP A 450 18.01 -7.68 -33.79
N GLN A 451 18.21 -7.43 -35.10
CA GLN A 451 19.43 -6.81 -35.61
C GLN A 451 19.50 -5.33 -35.24
N GLU A 452 18.41 -4.59 -35.40
CA GLU A 452 18.38 -3.16 -35.07
C GLU A 452 18.46 -2.93 -33.57
N LEU A 453 17.84 -3.79 -32.75
CA LEU A 453 17.96 -3.72 -31.30
C LEU A 453 19.41 -3.91 -30.82
N GLU A 454 20.14 -4.89 -31.37
CA GLU A 454 21.55 -5.11 -31.03
C GLU A 454 22.44 -3.91 -31.40
N ARG A 455 22.21 -3.30 -32.57
CA ARG A 455 22.95 -2.12 -33.03
C ARG A 455 22.80 -0.94 -32.07
N LEU A 456 21.57 -0.63 -31.66
CA LEU A 456 21.27 0.48 -30.75
C LEU A 456 21.84 0.25 -29.35
N MET A 457 21.84 -1.01 -28.88
CA MET A 457 22.45 -1.39 -27.59
C MET A 457 23.97 -1.18 -27.58
N ALA A 458 24.67 -1.47 -28.67
CA ALA A 458 26.11 -1.26 -28.77
C ALA A 458 26.50 0.24 -28.74
N LEU A 459 25.80 1.07 -29.52
CA LEU A 459 25.98 2.53 -29.52
C LEU A 459 25.70 3.15 -28.14
N SER A 460 24.61 2.70 -27.50
CA SER A 460 24.28 3.09 -26.11
C SER A 460 25.41 2.77 -25.14
N TYR A 461 26.05 1.62 -25.28
CA TYR A 461 27.15 1.20 -24.40
C TYR A 461 28.40 2.09 -24.53
N GLU A 462 28.79 2.45 -25.75
CA GLU A 462 29.96 3.30 -26.00
C GLU A 462 29.77 4.72 -25.43
N ILE A 463 28.61 5.34 -25.67
CA ILE A 463 28.28 6.68 -25.16
C ILE A 463 28.25 6.68 -23.62
N LYS A 464 27.78 5.59 -23.01
CA LYS A 464 27.75 5.44 -21.55
C LYS A 464 29.13 5.17 -20.92
N ASN A 465 30.15 4.77 -21.68
CA ASN A 465 31.45 4.32 -21.13
C ASN A 465 32.70 4.84 -21.89
N PRO A 466 33.06 6.14 -21.83
CA PRO A 466 34.26 6.70 -22.50
C PRO A 466 35.62 6.41 -21.77
N THR A 467 36.79 6.55 -22.45
CA THR A 467 38.13 6.14 -21.93
C THR A 467 39.27 7.21 -22.01
N ILE A 468 40.31 7.12 -21.15
CA ILE A 468 41.46 8.09 -21.02
C ILE A 468 42.79 7.55 -21.63
N PRO A 469 43.63 8.31 -22.36
CA PRO A 469 44.93 7.84 -22.89
C PRO A 469 46.12 7.87 -21.88
N LEU A 470 47.02 6.87 -21.92
CA LEU A 470 48.16 6.68 -20.99
C LEU A 470 49.54 6.69 -21.69
N LYS A 471 50.59 7.23 -21.02
CA LYS A 471 52.00 7.24 -21.50
C LYS A 471 52.85 6.10 -20.95
N SER A 472 52.56 5.62 -19.74
CA SER A 472 53.24 4.50 -19.11
C SER A 472 52.25 3.58 -18.41
N GLU A 473 52.69 2.36 -18.13
CA GLU A 473 52.05 1.47 -17.18
C GLU A 473 52.56 1.75 -15.75
N LEU A 474 51.96 1.10 -14.76
CA LEU A 474 52.28 1.24 -13.34
C LEU A 474 53.62 0.56 -12.94
N ALA A 475 54.47 1.25 -12.17
CA ALA A 475 55.83 0.81 -11.75
C ALA A 475 56.15 1.06 -10.25
N TYR A 476 57.32 0.63 -9.70
CA TYR A 476 57.70 0.74 -8.26
C TYR A 476 59.20 1.04 -7.93
N GLU A 477 59.53 1.49 -6.69
CA GLU A 477 60.90 1.70 -6.10
C GLU A 477 60.97 1.62 -4.53
N VAL A 478 62.13 1.34 -3.87
CA VAL A 478 62.33 1.23 -2.37
C VAL A 478 63.20 2.36 -1.79
N LEU A 479 62.88 2.90 -0.61
CA LEU A 479 63.47 4.11 0.02
C LEU A 479 64.10 3.86 1.43
N ASP A 480 64.82 4.86 1.96
CA ASP A 480 65.40 4.88 3.32
C ASP A 480 64.34 4.73 4.44
N LYS A 481 64.67 4.05 5.56
CA LYS A 481 63.72 3.59 6.62
C LYS A 481 62.82 2.41 6.22
N GLY A 482 62.91 1.94 4.97
CA GLY A 482 62.20 0.77 4.46
C GLY A 482 60.86 1.09 3.80
N GLU A 483 60.68 2.28 3.21
CA GLU A 483 59.45 2.69 2.53
C GLU A 483 59.45 2.25 1.04
N VAL A 484 58.30 2.13 0.37
CA VAL A 484 58.20 1.65 -1.05
C VAL A 484 57.23 2.51 -1.86
N ARG A 485 57.61 3.02 -3.05
CA ARG A 485 56.81 3.90 -3.93
C ARG A 485 56.31 3.18 -5.19
N PHE A 486 55.11 3.54 -5.66
CA PHE A 486 54.41 3.05 -6.86
C PHE A 486 53.96 4.24 -7.73
N TRP A 487 54.05 4.19 -9.07
CA TRP A 487 53.71 5.35 -9.92
C TRP A 487 53.33 5.04 -11.40
N ILE A 488 52.53 5.91 -12.04
CA ILE A 488 52.11 5.86 -13.47
C ILE A 488 52.10 7.26 -14.12
N GLN A 489 52.10 7.35 -15.46
CA GLN A 489 51.96 8.59 -16.22
C GLN A 489 50.86 8.58 -17.31
N ALA A 490 49.94 9.55 -17.27
CA ALA A 490 48.91 9.80 -18.28
C ALA A 490 49.35 10.84 -19.34
N GLU A 491 48.71 10.88 -20.52
CA GLU A 491 49.05 11.86 -21.57
C GLU A 491 48.68 13.30 -21.18
N SER A 492 47.45 13.47 -20.70
CA SER A 492 46.90 14.71 -20.17
C SER A 492 45.88 14.39 -19.09
N LEU A 493 45.86 15.17 -18.01
CA LEU A 493 44.87 15.10 -16.96
C LEU A 493 44.28 16.48 -16.73
N SER A 494 42.95 16.58 -16.68
CA SER A 494 42.29 17.80 -16.28
C SER A 494 42.55 18.13 -14.79
N PRO A 495 42.30 19.38 -14.36
CA PRO A 495 42.38 19.74 -12.94
C PRO A 495 41.45 18.91 -12.05
N ASP A 496 40.32 18.47 -12.60
CA ASP A 496 39.25 17.78 -11.87
C ASP A 496 39.33 16.26 -12.00
N SER A 497 40.36 15.73 -12.68
CA SER A 497 40.51 14.28 -12.81
C SER A 497 40.76 13.64 -11.46
N THR A 498 40.10 12.51 -11.22
CA THR A 498 40.26 11.70 -10.02
C THR A 498 41.05 10.45 -10.34
N PHE A 499 41.71 9.90 -9.34
CA PHE A 499 42.44 8.66 -9.47
C PHE A 499 42.37 7.92 -8.15
N ARG A 500 42.45 6.60 -8.24
CA ARG A 500 42.47 5.70 -7.10
C ARG A 500 43.47 4.59 -7.33
N PHE A 501 44.30 4.36 -6.33
CA PHE A 501 45.10 3.14 -6.28
C PHE A 501 44.24 2.03 -5.71
N VAL A 502 44.35 0.85 -6.30
CA VAL A 502 43.63 -0.37 -5.95
C VAL A 502 44.65 -1.48 -5.81
N ILE A 503 44.87 -1.99 -4.60
CA ILE A 503 45.77 -3.12 -4.36
C ILE A 503 44.91 -4.34 -4.05
N ASN A 504 45.05 -5.41 -4.83
CA ASN A 504 44.25 -6.64 -4.72
C ASN A 504 42.76 -6.33 -4.66
N ASP A 505 42.29 -5.54 -5.62
CA ASP A 505 40.90 -5.12 -5.77
C ASP A 505 40.37 -4.23 -4.64
N LYS A 506 41.24 -3.72 -3.76
CA LYS A 506 40.89 -2.76 -2.69
C LYS A 506 41.49 -1.40 -2.92
N GLU A 507 40.64 -0.38 -2.94
CA GLU A 507 41.10 1.01 -3.01
C GLU A 507 41.93 1.39 -1.78
N VAL A 508 42.96 2.19 -2.04
CA VAL A 508 43.90 2.70 -1.06
C VAL A 508 43.75 4.20 -0.98
N GLU A 509 43.53 4.68 0.24
CA GLU A 509 43.42 6.11 0.53
C GLU A 509 44.73 6.67 1.08
N ASN A 510 44.89 7.98 0.91
CA ASN A 510 46.01 8.71 1.49
C ASN A 510 45.96 8.61 3.02
N SER A 511 47.03 8.07 3.63
CA SER A 511 47.08 7.71 5.04
C SER A 511 48.53 7.72 5.54
N GLU A 512 48.72 7.49 6.85
CA GLU A 512 50.05 7.25 7.41
C GLU A 512 50.72 6.03 6.76
N ARG A 513 49.94 5.05 6.28
CA ARG A 513 50.49 3.85 5.62
C ARG A 513 50.78 4.08 4.15
N HIS A 514 49.98 4.88 3.44
CA HIS A 514 50.07 5.09 2.00
C HIS A 514 49.97 6.58 1.70
N LYS A 515 51.08 7.21 1.35
CA LYS A 515 51.13 8.61 0.94
C LYS A 515 50.92 8.71 -0.56
N ILE A 516 49.73 9.14 -0.95
CA ILE A 516 49.33 9.23 -2.36
C ILE A 516 49.49 10.68 -2.83
N ASN A 517 50.07 10.88 -4.00
CA ASN A 517 50.33 12.18 -4.57
C ASN A 517 50.11 12.18 -6.10
N CYS A 518 49.87 13.35 -6.69
CA CYS A 518 49.68 13.49 -8.13
C CYS A 518 50.25 14.82 -8.63
N ASP A 519 51.19 14.72 -9.55
CA ASP A 519 51.72 15.84 -10.33
C ASP A 519 50.95 15.93 -11.65
N ARG A 520 49.88 16.71 -11.64
CA ARG A 520 49.01 16.93 -12.80
C ARG A 520 49.74 17.60 -13.97
N SER A 521 50.79 18.38 -13.71
CA SER A 521 51.52 19.09 -14.78
C SER A 521 52.30 18.13 -15.68
N ASN A 522 52.77 17.02 -15.10
CA ASN A 522 53.48 15.95 -15.80
C ASN A 522 52.62 14.69 -15.99
N GLY A 523 51.37 14.71 -15.51
CA GLY A 523 50.44 13.58 -15.58
C GLY A 523 50.84 12.39 -14.70
N ILE A 524 51.64 12.61 -13.65
CA ILE A 524 52.18 11.54 -12.80
C ILE A 524 51.28 11.33 -11.60
N ILE A 525 50.92 10.08 -11.34
CA ILE A 525 50.16 9.65 -10.16
C ILE A 525 51.01 8.65 -9.38
N GLU A 526 51.18 8.84 -8.07
CA GLU A 526 52.08 8.02 -7.24
C GLU A 526 51.52 7.68 -5.84
N MET A 527 52.09 6.65 -5.22
CA MET A 527 51.79 6.19 -3.86
C MET A 527 53.06 5.69 -3.17
N VAL A 528 53.41 6.23 -2.00
CA VAL A 528 54.54 5.80 -1.15
C VAL A 528 54.03 5.07 0.08
N MET A 529 54.61 3.92 0.43
CA MET A 529 54.19 3.08 1.54
C MET A 529 55.25 3.06 2.64
N GLU A 530 54.97 3.61 3.82
CA GLU A 530 55.98 3.72 4.90
C GLU A 530 56.39 2.37 5.50
N LYS A 531 55.46 1.40 5.51
CA LYS A 531 55.69 0.05 6.02
C LYS A 531 55.26 -0.97 4.96
N PHE A 532 56.25 -1.54 4.30
CA PHE A 532 56.07 -2.64 3.37
C PHE A 532 56.13 -3.98 4.12
N THR A 533 55.07 -4.78 4.02
CA THR A 533 54.87 -6.05 4.74
C THR A 533 54.54 -7.17 3.77
N ILE A 534 54.51 -8.41 4.27
CA ILE A 534 54.15 -9.59 3.48
C ILE A 534 52.74 -9.49 2.86
N ASP A 535 51.86 -8.68 3.46
CA ASP A 535 50.49 -8.46 2.98
C ASP A 535 50.40 -7.53 1.77
N ASN A 536 51.53 -6.96 1.37
CA ASN A 536 51.62 -6.12 0.20
C ASN A 536 51.87 -6.92 -1.08
N GLU A 537 51.92 -8.26 -1.01
CA GLU A 537 51.95 -9.09 -2.21
C GLU A 537 50.66 -8.92 -3.00
N GLY A 538 50.75 -8.68 -4.31
CA GLY A 538 49.55 -8.64 -5.13
C GLY A 538 49.57 -7.80 -6.38
N THR A 539 48.37 -7.55 -6.88
CA THR A 539 48.12 -6.73 -8.06
C THR A 539 47.80 -5.32 -7.64
N TYR A 540 48.66 -4.40 -8.00
CA TYR A 540 48.48 -2.98 -7.85
C TYR A 540 47.82 -2.47 -9.11
N THR A 541 46.78 -1.67 -8.99
CA THR A 541 46.05 -1.08 -10.09
C THR A 541 45.87 0.39 -9.80
N VAL A 542 46.02 1.24 -10.79
CA VAL A 542 45.64 2.64 -10.69
C VAL A 542 44.50 2.85 -11.67
N GLN A 543 43.36 3.31 -11.15
CA GLN A 543 42.21 3.69 -11.95
C GLN A 543 42.14 5.19 -12.00
N ILE A 544 41.94 5.74 -13.19
CA ILE A 544 41.94 7.17 -13.47
C ILE A 544 40.58 7.49 -14.07
N GLN A 545 39.97 8.56 -13.61
CA GLN A 545 38.72 9.09 -14.14
C GLN A 545 38.88 10.58 -14.44
N ASP A 546 38.49 11.00 -15.63
CA ASP A 546 38.50 12.40 -16.05
C ASP A 546 37.15 12.72 -16.70
N GLY A 547 36.25 13.36 -15.94
CA GLY A 547 34.84 13.48 -16.29
C GLY A 547 34.13 12.11 -16.38
N LYS A 548 33.53 11.81 -17.54
CA LYS A 548 32.94 10.49 -17.83
C LYS A 548 33.99 9.45 -18.24
N ALA A 549 35.17 9.89 -18.67
CA ALA A 549 36.19 9.00 -19.22
C ALA A 549 36.92 8.24 -18.10
N LYS A 550 37.19 6.94 -18.30
CA LYS A 550 37.89 6.09 -17.32
C LYS A 550 39.02 5.28 -17.97
N ASN A 551 40.13 5.06 -17.28
CA ASN A 551 41.13 4.06 -17.66
C ASN A 551 41.77 3.42 -16.42
N GLN A 552 42.41 2.28 -16.56
CA GLN A 552 43.15 1.60 -15.49
C GLN A 552 44.40 0.90 -16.00
N SER A 553 45.43 0.81 -15.16
CA SER A 553 46.66 0.06 -15.42
C SER A 553 47.06 -0.74 -14.19
N SER A 554 47.57 -1.95 -14.38
CA SER A 554 47.86 -2.90 -13.31
C SER A 554 49.30 -3.43 -13.36
N LEU A 555 49.93 -3.55 -12.19
CA LEU A 555 51.23 -4.14 -11.93
C LEU A 555 51.07 -5.32 -10.98
N VAL A 556 51.56 -6.49 -11.38
CA VAL A 556 51.48 -7.70 -10.55
C VAL A 556 52.82 -7.94 -9.85
N LEU A 557 52.86 -7.74 -8.53
CA LEU A 557 53.99 -8.05 -7.65
C LEU A 557 53.66 -9.28 -6.81
N ILE A 558 53.94 -10.46 -7.37
CA ILE A 558 53.75 -11.76 -6.71
C ILE A 558 55.00 -12.61 -6.82
N GLY A 559 55.14 -13.60 -5.93
CA GLY A 559 56.21 -14.57 -5.94
C GLY A 559 57.58 -13.94 -5.69
N ASP A 560 58.55 -14.26 -6.54
CA ASP A 560 59.95 -13.87 -6.31
C ASP A 560 60.19 -12.37 -6.49
N ALA A 561 59.41 -11.71 -7.35
CA ALA A 561 59.46 -10.25 -7.51
C ALA A 561 59.07 -9.55 -6.20
N PHE A 562 57.99 -10.00 -5.56
CA PHE A 562 57.54 -9.46 -4.29
C PHE A 562 58.54 -9.70 -3.15
N LYS A 563 59.06 -10.93 -3.03
CA LYS A 563 60.03 -11.29 -1.99
C LYS A 563 61.28 -10.42 -2.04
N GLY A 564 61.72 -10.02 -3.24
CA GLY A 564 62.84 -9.10 -3.42
C GLY A 564 62.59 -7.75 -2.74
N VAL A 565 61.44 -7.14 -3.04
CA VAL A 565 61.06 -5.81 -2.49
C VAL A 565 60.85 -5.87 -0.98
N LEU A 566 60.24 -6.95 -0.48
CA LEU A 566 59.99 -7.13 0.95
C LEU A 566 61.30 -7.27 1.76
N ALA A 567 62.25 -8.06 1.27
CA ALA A 567 63.53 -8.24 1.94
C ALA A 567 64.32 -6.93 2.04
N GLU A 568 64.29 -6.13 0.97
CA GLU A 568 64.96 -4.83 0.91
C GLU A 568 64.35 -3.83 1.90
N SER A 569 63.02 -3.75 1.99
CA SER A 569 62.32 -2.89 2.97
C SER A 569 62.57 -3.31 4.43
N GLU A 570 62.48 -4.61 4.73
CA GLU A 570 62.62 -5.09 6.11
C GLU A 570 64.01 -4.85 6.69
N LEU A 571 65.04 -4.99 5.85
CA LEU A 571 66.43 -4.75 6.24
C LEU A 571 66.58 -3.31 6.74
N GLN A 572 66.05 -2.35 5.98
CA GLN A 572 66.11 -0.92 6.32
C GLN A 572 65.33 -0.58 7.60
N ARG A 573 64.22 -1.28 7.91
CA ARG A 573 63.40 -1.02 9.10
C ARG A 573 63.98 -1.59 10.40
N LYS A 574 64.54 -2.80 10.37
CA LYS A 574 65.04 -3.50 11.59
C LYS A 574 66.22 -2.77 12.24
N GLU A 575 67.04 -2.11 11.43
CA GLU A 575 68.15 -1.30 11.94
C GLU A 575 67.68 -0.08 12.76
N TYR A 576 66.45 0.40 12.54
CA TYR A 576 65.90 1.57 13.21
C TYR A 576 65.34 1.28 14.62
N LEU A 577 64.60 0.19 14.82
CA LEU A 577 63.79 -0.06 16.04
C LEU A 577 64.55 -0.61 17.26
N ARG A 578 65.76 -1.17 17.11
CA ARG A 578 66.49 -1.94 18.15
C ARG A 578 66.93 -1.15 19.41
N LYS A 579 66.37 0.02 19.72
CA LYS A 579 66.97 1.03 20.63
C LYS A 579 66.07 1.61 21.79
N GLN A 580 64.94 1.03 22.31
CA GLN A 580 64.03 1.61 23.41
C GLN A 580 63.44 0.63 24.55
N GLY A 581 62.89 1.10 25.74
CA GLY A 581 62.28 0.33 26.94
C GLY A 581 60.75 0.49 27.37
N PRO A 582 60.14 -0.21 28.40
CA PRO A 582 58.67 -0.34 28.63
C PRO A 582 57.99 0.80 29.42
N HIS A 583 56.70 1.06 29.16
CA HIS A 583 55.92 2.15 29.80
C HIS A 583 54.39 2.00 29.63
N PHE A 584 53.60 2.76 30.39
CA PHE A 584 52.17 2.96 30.15
C PHE A 584 51.98 3.97 29.02
N SER A 585 51.40 3.53 27.90
CA SER A 585 50.92 4.43 26.85
C SER A 585 49.63 5.17 27.26
N LYS A 586 48.91 4.67 28.28
CA LYS A 586 47.74 5.35 28.88
C LYS A 586 47.54 4.94 30.35
N PHE A 587 47.40 5.92 31.25
CA PHE A 587 47.12 5.70 32.68
C PHE A 587 45.67 5.23 32.94
N LEU A 588 45.41 4.72 34.15
CA LEU A 588 44.13 4.22 34.65
C LEU A 588 43.01 5.25 34.56
N TYR A 589 41.90 4.86 33.95
CA TYR A 589 40.64 5.62 33.89
C TYR A 589 39.44 4.69 34.02
N TRP A 590 38.29 5.25 34.37
CA TRP A 590 37.01 4.55 34.31
C TRP A 590 36.22 4.97 33.07
N ASN A 591 35.38 4.08 32.57
CA ASN A 591 34.30 4.41 31.66
C ASN A 591 33.06 3.58 32.00
N VAL A 592 31.91 4.03 31.48
CA VAL A 592 30.67 3.25 31.49
C VAL A 592 30.45 2.73 30.07
N THR A 593 30.21 1.44 29.95
CA THR A 593 29.94 0.80 28.65
C THR A 593 28.54 1.16 28.16
N GLU A 594 28.25 0.93 26.88
CA GLU A 594 26.89 1.06 26.32
C GLU A 594 25.88 0.11 26.97
N GLU A 595 26.38 -0.92 27.66
CA GLU A 595 25.60 -1.89 28.43
C GLU A 595 25.44 -1.49 29.90
N CYS A 596 25.87 -0.28 30.26
CA CYS A 596 25.84 0.25 31.62
C CYS A 596 26.73 -0.50 32.64
N GLU A 597 27.83 -1.11 32.19
CA GLU A 597 28.88 -1.70 33.04
C GLU A 597 30.00 -0.67 33.31
N VAL A 598 30.71 -0.80 34.43
CA VAL A 598 31.85 0.08 34.75
C VAL A 598 33.16 -0.66 34.48
N LEU A 599 34.04 -0.08 33.66
CA LEU A 599 35.34 -0.67 33.32
C LEU A 599 36.49 0.24 33.77
N LEU A 600 37.48 -0.32 34.46
CA LEU A 600 38.75 0.35 34.79
C LEU A 600 39.81 -0.10 33.78
N SER A 601 40.48 0.85 33.11
CA SER A 601 41.32 0.54 31.93
C SER A 601 42.64 1.30 31.91
N CYS A 602 43.72 0.69 31.39
CA CYS A 602 45.01 1.31 31.08
C CYS A 602 45.70 0.66 29.86
N GLN A 603 46.74 1.30 29.28
CA GLN A 603 47.48 0.78 28.12
C GLN A 603 49.00 0.78 28.35
N VAL A 604 49.71 -0.20 27.77
CA VAL A 604 51.14 -0.48 27.95
C VAL A 604 51.86 -0.66 26.60
N ALA A 605 53.15 -0.32 26.54
CA ALA A 605 53.95 -0.42 25.32
C ALA A 605 55.39 -0.86 25.59
N ASN A 606 56.01 -1.42 24.56
CA ASN A 606 57.40 -1.81 24.52
C ASN A 606 57.80 -2.78 25.65
N THR A 607 56.95 -3.76 25.92
CA THR A 607 57.11 -4.79 26.94
C THR A 607 57.87 -6.01 26.38
N LYS A 608 58.55 -6.74 27.26
CA LYS A 608 59.21 -8.02 27.00
C LYS A 608 58.44 -9.15 27.71
N LYS A 609 58.86 -10.40 27.49
CA LYS A 609 58.22 -11.57 28.11
C LYS A 609 58.36 -11.56 29.64
N GLU A 610 59.47 -11.03 30.11
CA GLU A 610 59.83 -10.88 31.51
C GLU A 610 59.25 -9.62 32.16
N THR A 611 58.43 -8.83 31.45
CA THR A 611 57.78 -7.65 32.02
C THR A 611 56.69 -8.06 33.01
N ASP A 612 56.71 -7.52 34.23
CA ASP A 612 55.77 -7.84 35.33
C ASP A 612 54.60 -6.85 35.39
N PHE A 613 53.35 -7.32 35.59
CA PHE A 613 52.14 -6.48 35.75
C PHE A 613 51.16 -6.97 36.81
N LYS A 614 50.58 -6.05 37.60
CA LYS A 614 49.70 -6.37 38.75
C LYS A 614 48.59 -5.34 39.00
N TRP A 615 47.44 -5.81 39.48
CA TRP A 615 46.28 -5.02 39.92
C TRP A 615 46.13 -5.01 41.46
N TYR A 616 45.68 -3.90 42.02
CA TYR A 616 45.42 -3.75 43.46
C TYR A 616 44.14 -2.97 43.73
N LYS A 617 43.36 -3.38 44.74
CA LYS A 617 42.25 -2.62 45.35
C LYS A 617 42.54 -2.42 46.84
N ASP A 618 42.59 -1.18 47.30
CA ASP A 618 42.87 -0.79 48.69
C ASP A 618 44.14 -1.45 49.26
N GLY A 619 45.17 -1.59 48.41
CA GLY A 619 46.45 -2.22 48.76
C GLY A 619 46.44 -3.74 48.78
N SER A 620 45.27 -4.37 48.62
CA SER A 620 45.15 -5.81 48.43
C SER A 620 45.25 -6.16 46.95
N GLY A 621 45.93 -7.25 46.60
CA GLY A 621 45.94 -7.74 45.23
C GLY A 621 44.52 -8.08 44.78
N VAL A 622 44.16 -7.71 43.55
CA VAL A 622 42.88 -8.13 42.97
C VAL A 622 43.11 -9.46 42.29
N ASP A 623 42.46 -10.51 42.79
CA ASP A 623 42.41 -11.79 42.12
C ASP A 623 41.53 -11.64 40.89
N VAL A 624 42.18 -11.46 39.75
CA VAL A 624 41.56 -11.53 38.43
C VAL A 624 41.64 -12.97 37.96
N GLU A 625 40.57 -13.46 37.34
CA GLU A 625 40.54 -14.81 36.79
C GLU A 625 41.68 -15.02 35.75
N GLU A 626 42.07 -13.95 35.06
CA GLU A 626 43.17 -13.93 34.11
C GLU A 626 44.02 -12.66 34.25
N LEU A 627 45.35 -12.82 34.25
CA LEU A 627 46.28 -11.69 34.16
C LEU A 627 46.23 -11.08 32.75
N PRO A 628 46.34 -9.75 32.64
CA PRO A 628 46.33 -9.11 31.35
C PRO A 628 47.56 -9.50 30.55
N ASP A 629 47.33 -9.80 29.29
CA ASP A 629 48.39 -10.11 28.35
C ASP A 629 49.11 -8.82 27.96
N LEU A 630 50.31 -8.64 28.50
CA LEU A 630 51.14 -7.45 28.24
C LEU A 630 51.60 -7.30 26.79
N GLN A 631 51.51 -8.36 25.99
CA GLN A 631 51.74 -8.26 24.55
C GLN A 631 50.52 -7.65 23.84
N LYS A 632 49.33 -7.65 24.45
CA LYS A 632 48.12 -7.00 23.91
C LYS A 632 48.09 -5.50 24.13
N GLY A 633 48.90 -4.96 25.05
CA GLY A 633 49.03 -3.52 25.23
C GLY A 633 47.85 -2.83 25.93
N GLU A 634 46.75 -3.51 26.24
CA GLU A 634 45.61 -2.96 26.97
C GLU A 634 45.20 -3.87 28.12
N CYS A 635 44.92 -3.28 29.27
CA CYS A 635 44.63 -3.98 30.51
C CYS A 635 43.33 -3.42 31.12
N HIS A 636 42.41 -4.31 31.50
CA HIS A 636 41.09 -3.96 32.03
C HIS A 636 40.75 -4.66 33.34
N LEU A 637 39.81 -4.06 34.08
CA LEU A 637 39.13 -4.63 35.25
C LEU A 637 37.65 -4.24 35.22
N SER A 638 36.73 -5.22 35.18
CA SER A 638 35.28 -5.01 34.99
C SER A 638 34.48 -5.04 36.29
N ILE A 639 33.46 -4.17 36.37
CA ILE A 639 32.46 -4.09 37.43
C ILE A 639 31.06 -4.08 36.77
N PRO A 640 30.45 -5.27 36.54
CA PRO A 640 29.23 -5.41 35.73
C PRO A 640 27.97 -4.77 36.34
N LYS A 641 27.84 -4.82 37.67
CA LYS A 641 26.73 -4.21 38.39
C LYS A 641 27.29 -3.41 39.56
N LEU A 642 27.46 -2.12 39.34
CA LEU A 642 27.98 -1.22 40.35
C LEU A 642 27.08 -1.21 41.59
N SER A 643 27.70 -1.46 42.74
CA SER A 643 27.08 -1.37 44.05
C SER A 643 28.00 -0.65 45.03
N ARG A 644 27.47 -0.34 46.22
CA ARG A 644 28.27 0.27 47.30
C ARG A 644 29.47 -0.57 47.76
N LYS A 645 29.54 -1.86 47.41
CA LYS A 645 30.67 -2.74 47.76
C LYS A 645 31.89 -2.53 46.86
N ASP A 646 31.71 -1.85 45.74
CA ASP A 646 32.74 -1.68 44.71
C ASP A 646 33.60 -0.43 44.95
N GLU A 647 33.25 0.41 45.92
CA GLU A 647 34.03 1.59 46.30
C GLU A 647 35.46 1.21 46.79
N GLY A 648 36.47 2.04 46.47
CA GLY A 648 37.88 1.84 46.91
C GLY A 648 38.96 2.40 45.95
N LEU A 649 40.25 2.28 46.31
CA LEU A 649 41.42 2.73 45.53
C LEU A 649 42.02 1.61 44.67
N TYR A 650 42.05 1.80 43.35
CA TYR A 650 42.58 0.85 42.36
C TYR A 650 43.97 1.25 41.83
N LYS A 651 44.90 0.29 41.61
CA LYS A 651 46.26 0.53 41.06
C LYS A 651 46.72 -0.55 40.05
N ALA A 652 47.55 -0.15 39.08
CA ALA A 652 48.25 -1.00 38.10
C ALA A 652 49.76 -0.70 38.03
N THR A 653 50.63 -1.70 37.84
CA THR A 653 52.11 -1.55 37.82
C THR A 653 52.77 -2.27 36.64
N LEU A 654 53.91 -1.78 36.11
CA LEU A 654 54.68 -2.37 34.98
C LEU A 654 56.21 -2.31 35.21
N SER A 655 56.99 -3.37 34.94
CA SER A 655 58.47 -3.29 35.05
C SER A 655 59.30 -4.35 34.30
N ASP A 656 60.48 -3.99 33.76
CA ASP A 656 61.54 -4.87 33.22
C ASP A 656 62.98 -4.31 33.39
N ASP A 657 63.97 -4.91 32.71
CA ASP A 657 65.40 -4.53 32.74
C ASP A 657 65.74 -3.21 32.04
N ARG A 658 64.83 -2.66 31.22
CA ARG A 658 64.94 -1.39 30.51
C ARG A 658 64.17 -0.25 31.20
N GLY A 659 63.27 -0.53 32.17
CA GLY A 659 62.49 0.49 32.90
C GLY A 659 61.31 -0.02 33.77
N HIS A 660 60.64 0.89 34.50
CA HIS A 660 59.46 0.63 35.37
C HIS A 660 58.45 1.81 35.31
N ASP A 661 57.14 1.52 35.45
CA ASP A 661 56.04 2.50 35.39
C ASP A 661 54.80 2.10 36.26
N VAL A 662 53.92 3.03 36.68
CA VAL A 662 52.76 2.81 37.59
C VAL A 662 51.54 3.68 37.27
N SER A 663 50.32 3.20 37.56
CA SER A 663 49.06 3.94 37.43
C SER A 663 48.02 3.69 38.55
N SER A 664 47.11 4.63 38.85
CA SER A 664 46.12 4.51 39.96
C SER A 664 44.83 5.35 39.81
N LEU A 665 43.70 4.91 40.40
CA LEU A 665 42.37 5.57 40.39
C LEU A 665 41.51 5.26 41.65
N GLU A 666 40.88 6.25 42.28
CA GLU A 666 39.96 6.05 43.45
C GLU A 666 38.48 6.12 43.04
N LEU A 667 37.72 5.06 43.33
CA LEU A 667 36.30 4.90 43.02
C LEU A 667 35.48 5.09 44.31
N SER A 668 35.33 6.32 44.78
CA SER A 668 34.55 6.63 45.99
C SER A 668 33.99 8.06 45.93
N GLY A 669 33.04 8.37 46.82
CA GLY A 669 32.49 9.72 46.97
C GLY A 669 32.01 10.32 45.65
N LYS A 670 32.64 11.43 45.24
CA LYS A 670 32.27 12.13 44.00
C LYS A 670 32.41 11.26 42.75
N VAL A 671 33.44 10.41 42.66
CA VAL A 671 33.64 9.54 41.49
C VAL A 671 32.51 8.52 41.39
N TYR A 672 32.06 7.97 42.52
CA TYR A 672 30.92 7.06 42.55
C TYR A 672 29.62 7.76 42.14
N ASP A 673 29.37 8.96 42.68
CA ASP A 673 28.21 9.77 42.33
C ASP A 673 28.22 10.18 40.83
N ASP A 674 29.39 10.52 40.28
CA ASP A 674 29.57 10.84 38.86
C ASP A 674 29.27 9.62 37.97
N ILE A 675 29.57 8.39 38.43
CA ILE A 675 29.22 7.15 37.71
C ILE A 675 27.71 6.89 37.76
N ILE A 676 27.05 7.05 38.91
CA ILE A 676 25.58 6.94 39.02
C ILE A 676 24.87 8.01 38.18
N LEU A 677 25.42 9.22 38.15
CA LEU A 677 24.93 10.30 37.30
C LEU A 677 25.10 9.96 35.81
N ALA A 678 26.24 9.40 35.41
CA ALA A 678 26.46 8.93 34.05
C ALA A 678 25.44 7.85 33.66
N LEU A 679 25.20 6.86 34.53
CA LEU A 679 24.22 5.79 34.33
C LEU A 679 22.78 6.33 34.21
N SER A 680 22.37 7.22 35.11
CA SER A 680 21.03 7.84 35.08
C SER A 680 20.83 8.79 33.90
N GLY A 681 21.88 9.50 33.49
CA GLY A 681 21.86 10.34 32.28
C GLY A 681 21.76 9.52 31.01
N MET A 682 22.43 8.36 30.92
CA MET A 682 22.27 7.43 29.80
C MET A 682 20.84 6.89 29.73
N SER A 683 20.26 6.51 30.87
CA SER A 683 18.86 6.06 30.96
C SER A 683 17.85 7.15 30.58
N GLY A 684 17.97 8.35 31.17
CA GLY A 684 17.04 9.46 30.96
C GLY A 684 17.12 10.09 29.56
N LYS A 685 18.29 10.06 28.91
CA LYS A 685 18.43 10.44 27.50
C LYS A 685 17.78 9.43 26.55
N SER A 686 17.71 8.16 26.96
CA SER A 686 16.99 7.10 26.25
C SER A 686 15.51 6.99 26.60
N ALA A 687 14.98 7.85 27.49
CA ALA A 687 13.57 7.86 27.81
C ALA A 687 12.75 8.48 26.66
N SER A 688 11.79 7.72 26.12
CA SER A 688 10.95 8.19 25.00
C SER A 688 10.10 9.42 25.40
N PRO A 689 9.64 10.25 24.45
CA PRO A 689 8.57 11.23 24.72
C PRO A 689 7.35 10.55 25.36
N LEU A 690 6.62 11.31 26.19
CA LEU A 690 5.35 10.85 26.74
C LEU A 690 4.31 10.75 25.61
N LYS A 691 3.82 9.54 25.35
CA LYS A 691 2.80 9.28 24.35
C LYS A 691 1.42 9.20 24.97
N ILE A 692 0.44 9.79 24.30
CA ILE A 692 -0.98 9.62 24.59
C ILE A 692 -1.47 8.38 23.83
N LEU A 693 -2.06 7.44 24.54
CA LEU A 693 -2.70 6.26 23.98
C LEU A 693 -4.16 6.29 24.36
N CYS A 694 -5.06 6.25 23.38
CA CYS A 694 -6.46 6.01 23.65
C CYS A 694 -6.66 4.52 23.96
N THR A 695 -7.36 4.25 25.05
CA THR A 695 -7.66 2.91 25.53
C THR A 695 -9.17 2.77 25.66
N GLU A 696 -9.67 1.54 25.76
CA GLU A 696 -11.10 1.29 25.92
C GLU A 696 -11.68 1.94 27.20
N GLU A 697 -10.83 2.19 28.21
CA GLU A 697 -11.20 2.77 29.51
C GLU A 697 -10.98 4.29 29.62
N GLY A 698 -10.34 4.92 28.63
CA GLY A 698 -9.92 6.33 28.69
C GLY A 698 -8.58 6.57 28.01
N ILE A 699 -7.65 7.24 28.69
CA ILE A 699 -6.36 7.65 28.12
C ILE A 699 -5.20 7.08 28.93
N ARG A 700 -4.13 6.65 28.27
CA ARG A 700 -2.88 6.24 28.91
C ARG A 700 -1.72 7.13 28.46
N LEU A 701 -0.96 7.64 29.41
CA LEU A 701 0.33 8.28 29.17
C LEU A 701 1.43 7.23 29.34
N GLN A 702 2.35 7.14 28.39
CA GLN A 702 3.39 6.11 28.41
C GLN A 702 4.76 6.63 27.98
N CYS A 703 5.81 6.14 28.63
CA CYS A 703 7.21 6.38 28.33
C CYS A 703 7.98 5.05 28.34
N PHE A 704 8.89 4.84 27.39
CA PHE A 704 9.80 3.70 27.35
C PHE A 704 11.18 4.09 27.89
N LEU A 705 11.82 3.17 28.63
CA LEU A 705 13.14 3.31 29.23
C LEU A 705 14.08 2.26 28.63
N LYS A 706 15.27 2.65 28.18
CA LYS A 706 16.23 1.68 27.60
C LYS A 706 17.06 0.95 28.63
N TYR A 707 17.32 1.59 29.77
CA TYR A 707 18.16 1.05 30.85
C TYR A 707 17.56 1.47 32.19
N TYR A 708 17.14 0.52 33.01
CA TYR A 708 16.66 0.80 34.36
C TYR A 708 17.51 0.05 35.38
N ASN A 709 17.96 0.75 36.41
CA ASN A 709 18.64 0.17 37.56
C ASN A 709 17.80 0.47 38.80
N GLU A 710 17.70 -0.49 39.73
CA GLU A 710 16.95 -0.36 40.99
C GLU A 710 17.40 0.82 41.86
N GLU A 711 18.65 1.29 41.67
CA GLU A 711 19.18 2.49 42.33
C GLU A 711 18.60 3.81 41.75
N MET A 712 17.85 3.76 40.64
CA MET A 712 17.18 4.90 40.00
C MET A 712 15.72 5.06 40.48
N LYS A 713 15.30 6.28 40.82
CA LYS A 713 13.93 6.57 41.32
C LYS A 713 13.06 7.22 40.24
N VAL A 714 11.78 6.83 40.14
CA VAL A 714 10.81 7.42 39.18
C VAL A 714 9.60 8.04 39.89
N SER A 715 8.97 9.06 39.27
CA SER A 715 7.73 9.65 39.77
C SER A 715 6.86 10.29 38.67
N TRP A 716 5.56 10.38 38.93
CA TRP A 716 4.59 11.07 38.08
C TRP A 716 3.97 12.27 38.80
N CYS A 717 3.78 13.38 38.08
CA CYS A 717 3.18 14.60 38.59
C CYS A 717 2.09 15.11 37.63
N HIS A 718 0.98 15.64 38.16
CA HIS A 718 -0.04 16.40 37.44
C HIS A 718 -0.09 17.81 38.03
N ARG A 719 0.10 18.83 37.19
CA ARG A 719 0.20 20.25 37.62
C ARG A 719 1.12 20.42 38.83
N GLU A 720 2.31 19.83 38.74
CA GLU A 720 3.35 19.84 39.79
C GLU A 720 3.02 19.06 41.08
N SER A 721 1.82 18.48 41.17
CA SER A 721 1.42 17.63 42.30
C SER A 721 1.72 16.17 42.01
N LYS A 722 2.41 15.49 42.93
CA LYS A 722 2.76 14.07 42.79
C LYS A 722 1.51 13.19 42.74
N ILE A 723 1.43 12.31 41.76
CA ILE A 723 0.32 11.38 41.56
C ILE A 723 0.58 10.10 42.36
N SER A 724 -0.48 9.57 42.97
CA SER A 724 -0.49 8.24 43.59
C SER A 724 -1.44 7.32 42.81
N SER A 725 -1.10 6.03 42.74
CA SER A 725 -1.88 5.05 41.99
C SER A 725 -3.21 4.73 42.71
N GLY A 726 -4.34 4.74 42.00
CA GLY A 726 -5.71 4.51 42.50
C GLY A 726 -6.71 4.19 41.38
N GLU A 727 -8.03 4.18 41.65
CA GLU A 727 -9.05 3.75 40.68
C GLU A 727 -9.14 4.65 39.43
N LYS A 728 -9.07 5.97 39.63
CA LYS A 728 -9.14 6.98 38.55
C LYS A 728 -7.83 7.10 37.77
N MET A 729 -6.70 7.00 38.46
CA MET A 729 -5.37 7.16 37.90
C MET A 729 -4.47 6.01 38.35
N LYS A 730 -4.11 5.09 37.45
CA LYS A 730 -3.25 3.94 37.76
C LYS A 730 -1.85 4.16 37.21
N ILE A 731 -0.84 4.06 38.07
CA ILE A 731 0.57 4.08 37.68
C ILE A 731 1.10 2.64 37.63
N GLY A 732 1.89 2.32 36.62
CA GLY A 732 2.60 1.05 36.53
C GLY A 732 3.80 1.12 35.60
N GLY A 733 4.56 0.02 35.53
CA GLY A 733 5.77 -0.05 34.73
C GLY A 733 6.66 -1.25 35.06
N GLY A 734 7.67 -1.48 34.23
CA GLY A 734 8.71 -2.52 34.36
C GLY A 734 10.10 -1.97 34.05
N GLU A 735 11.08 -2.84 33.74
CA GLU A 735 12.46 -2.46 33.42
C GLU A 735 12.57 -1.53 32.20
N ASP A 736 11.59 -1.56 31.29
CA ASP A 736 11.63 -0.91 29.99
C ASP A 736 10.46 0.06 29.71
N VAL A 737 9.48 0.16 30.61
CA VAL A 737 8.28 0.97 30.38
C VAL A 737 7.73 1.56 31.67
N ALA A 738 7.31 2.82 31.64
CA ALA A 738 6.54 3.48 32.69
C ALA A 738 5.26 4.06 32.08
N TRP A 739 4.12 3.88 32.74
CA TRP A 739 2.83 4.37 32.26
C TRP A 739 1.91 4.88 33.38
N LEU A 740 0.98 5.74 32.98
CA LEU A 740 -0.11 6.32 33.78
C LEU A 740 -1.43 6.19 33.01
N GLN A 741 -2.39 5.42 33.52
CA GLN A 741 -3.74 5.29 32.98
C GLN A 741 -4.70 6.28 33.66
N ILE A 742 -5.47 7.03 32.87
CA ILE A 742 -6.53 7.95 33.28
C ILE A 742 -7.86 7.41 32.75
N SER A 743 -8.73 6.92 33.63
CA SER A 743 -10.05 6.39 33.25
C SER A 743 -11.08 7.51 33.17
N GLU A 744 -11.99 7.46 32.19
CA GLU A 744 -13.09 8.44 32.01
C GLU A 744 -12.65 9.92 32.14
N PRO A 745 -11.75 10.41 31.27
CA PRO A 745 -11.15 11.73 31.37
C PRO A 745 -12.21 12.86 31.39
N ASN A 746 -12.05 13.82 32.31
CA ASN A 746 -12.93 14.99 32.43
C ASN A 746 -12.12 16.30 32.54
N GLU A 747 -12.81 17.45 32.58
CA GLU A 747 -12.19 18.78 32.64
C GLU A 747 -11.14 18.96 33.76
N LYS A 748 -11.26 18.24 34.88
CA LYS A 748 -10.29 18.33 35.99
C LYS A 748 -8.98 17.61 35.68
N ASP A 749 -9.01 16.65 34.76
CA ASP A 749 -7.84 15.86 34.38
C ASP A 749 -6.95 16.58 33.35
N LYS A 750 -7.39 17.73 32.81
CA LYS A 750 -6.58 18.60 31.94
C LYS A 750 -5.35 19.15 32.65
N GLY A 751 -4.31 19.49 31.91
CA GLY A 751 -3.09 20.10 32.45
C GLY A 751 -1.83 19.29 32.17
N ASN A 752 -0.71 19.81 32.67
CA ASN A 752 0.61 19.23 32.46
C ASN A 752 0.84 17.99 33.31
N TYR A 753 1.22 16.89 32.65
CA TYR A 753 1.69 15.66 33.27
C TYR A 753 3.19 15.55 33.08
N THR A 754 3.92 15.21 34.14
CA THR A 754 5.37 15.05 34.10
C THR A 754 5.78 13.70 34.65
N PHE A 755 6.58 12.97 33.88
CA PHE A 755 7.31 11.79 34.31
C PHE A 755 8.76 12.20 34.61
N GLU A 756 9.27 11.83 35.79
CA GLU A 756 10.57 12.26 36.28
C GLU A 756 11.40 11.07 36.77
N ILE A 757 12.64 10.97 36.27
CA ILE A 757 13.68 10.00 36.70
C ILE A 757 14.76 10.75 37.48
N PHE A 758 15.12 10.25 38.66
CA PHE A 758 16.10 10.89 39.55
C PHE A 758 17.42 10.11 39.59
N GLY A 759 18.52 10.83 39.35
CA GLY A 759 19.91 10.35 39.43
C GLY A 759 20.71 11.11 40.49
N GLY A 760 20.12 11.43 41.64
CA GLY A 760 20.74 12.27 42.66
C GLY A 760 20.22 13.70 42.66
N LYS A 761 21.08 14.70 42.41
CA LYS A 761 20.71 16.14 42.39
C LYS A 761 20.11 16.62 41.07
N GLU A 762 20.27 15.83 40.01
CA GLU A 762 19.69 16.10 38.70
C GLU A 762 18.56 15.11 38.43
N SER A 763 17.55 15.58 37.72
CA SER A 763 16.43 14.77 37.28
C SER A 763 16.16 14.99 35.80
N TYR A 764 15.73 13.92 35.16
CA TYR A 764 15.35 13.92 33.76
C TYR A 764 13.83 13.84 33.68
N LYS A 765 13.23 14.86 33.06
CA LYS A 765 11.78 15.00 32.95
C LYS A 765 11.31 14.77 31.52
N ARG A 766 10.12 14.19 31.40
CA ARG A 766 9.29 14.23 30.21
C ARG A 766 7.95 14.80 30.62
N SER A 767 7.47 15.80 29.88
CA SER A 767 6.23 16.49 30.19
C SER A 767 5.29 16.47 28.99
N LEU A 768 3.99 16.49 29.27
CA LEU A 768 2.94 16.47 28.27
C LEU A 768 1.73 17.22 28.82
N ASP A 769 1.29 18.26 28.12
CA ASP A 769 0.11 19.04 28.50
C ASP A 769 -1.14 18.53 27.78
N LEU A 770 -2.14 18.11 28.57
CA LEU A 770 -3.43 17.65 28.08
C LEU A 770 -4.43 18.79 27.83
N SER A 771 -4.10 20.04 28.14
CA SER A 771 -5.04 21.18 28.07
C SER A 771 -5.48 21.54 26.64
N GLY A 772 -4.61 21.32 25.66
CA GLY A 772 -4.90 21.55 24.23
C GLY A 772 -5.41 20.32 23.48
N GLN A 773 -5.58 19.18 24.16
CA GLN A 773 -5.98 17.94 23.53
C GLN A 773 -7.51 17.88 23.42
N GLY A 774 -8.05 17.70 22.20
CA GLY A 774 -9.49 17.69 21.90
C GLY A 774 -10.29 16.52 22.51
N ILE A 775 -9.65 15.73 23.36
CA ILE A 775 -10.12 14.44 23.90
C ILE A 775 -11.13 14.64 25.05
N PHE A 776 -11.28 15.87 25.57
CA PHE A 776 -12.17 16.19 26.69
C PHE A 776 -13.52 16.81 26.27
N ILE A 777 -13.78 16.94 24.97
CA ILE A 777 -15.04 17.53 24.49
C ILE A 777 -16.14 16.46 24.60
N ARG A 778 -16.89 16.48 25.70
CA ARG A 778 -18.33 16.78 25.74
C ARG A 778 -19.03 16.11 26.94
N SER A 779 -19.82 16.90 27.66
CA SER A 779 -20.83 16.46 28.63
C SER A 779 -22.07 15.82 27.98
N ASP A 780 -22.16 15.81 26.65
CA ASP A 780 -23.28 15.25 25.88
C ASP A 780 -23.17 13.74 25.62
N LEU A 781 -22.08 13.11 26.07
CA LEU A 781 -21.86 11.68 25.91
C LEU A 781 -22.85 10.85 26.73
N TYR A 782 -23.62 11.42 27.66
CA TYR A 782 -24.56 10.69 28.52
C TYR A 782 -26.02 11.01 28.16
N TYR A 783 -26.76 10.03 27.64
CA TYR A 783 -28.14 10.22 27.18
C TYR A 783 -28.99 8.96 27.36
N ARG A 784 -30.30 9.16 27.50
CA ARG A 784 -31.30 8.09 27.77
C ARG A 784 -31.37 7.03 26.67
N GLY A 785 -31.81 5.83 27.04
CA GLY A 785 -32.12 4.76 26.09
C GLY A 785 -33.22 5.16 25.09
N LYS A 786 -33.02 4.80 23.81
CA LYS A 786 -33.93 5.06 22.68
C LYS A 786 -33.90 3.92 21.65
N VAL A 787 -34.98 3.82 20.87
CA VAL A 787 -35.08 2.92 19.71
C VAL A 787 -34.96 3.75 18.44
N ILE A 788 -33.90 3.56 17.64
CA ILE A 788 -33.55 4.39 16.47
C ILE A 788 -34.07 3.75 15.15
N GLY A 789 -35.11 2.91 15.25
CA GLY A 789 -35.83 2.37 14.09
C GLY A 789 -35.48 0.94 13.70
N GLY A 790 -36.11 0.44 12.64
CA GLY A 790 -36.06 -0.94 12.15
C GLY A 790 -37.39 -1.72 12.34
N LEU A 791 -38.25 -1.26 13.25
CA LEU A 791 -39.58 -1.83 13.45
C LEU A 791 -40.62 -1.09 12.60
N PRO A 792 -41.45 -1.78 11.80
CA PRO A 792 -42.59 -1.18 11.12
C PRO A 792 -43.79 -1.03 12.07
N ASP A 793 -44.77 -0.19 11.72
CA ASP A 793 -45.99 -0.02 12.52
C ASP A 793 -46.89 -1.27 12.48
N VAL A 794 -46.96 -1.92 11.31
CA VAL A 794 -47.73 -3.14 11.06
C VAL A 794 -46.90 -4.12 10.24
N VAL A 795 -46.87 -5.39 10.65
CA VAL A 795 -46.33 -6.51 9.87
C VAL A 795 -47.43 -7.51 9.58
N THR A 796 -47.53 -7.92 8.32
CA THR A 796 -48.42 -9.00 7.90
C THR A 796 -47.59 -10.20 7.45
N ILE A 797 -47.84 -11.39 7.99
CA ILE A 797 -47.08 -12.60 7.68
C ILE A 797 -47.98 -13.83 7.51
N MET A 798 -47.58 -14.75 6.64
CA MET A 798 -48.30 -15.99 6.38
C MET A 798 -48.03 -17.02 7.49
N ASP A 799 -49.07 -17.75 7.88
CA ASP A 799 -49.01 -18.88 8.82
C ASP A 799 -47.87 -19.87 8.46
N GLY A 800 -47.11 -20.31 9.47
CA GLY A 800 -45.99 -21.24 9.35
C GLY A 800 -44.65 -20.63 8.91
N LYS A 801 -44.58 -19.32 8.62
CA LYS A 801 -43.32 -18.62 8.32
C LYS A 801 -42.64 -18.11 9.58
N THR A 802 -41.35 -17.76 9.47
CA THR A 802 -40.59 -17.14 10.57
C THR A 802 -40.66 -15.61 10.44
N LEU A 803 -41.03 -14.93 11.52
CA LEU A 803 -41.05 -13.47 11.60
C LEU A 803 -39.81 -12.95 12.32
N ASN A 804 -39.12 -11.97 11.73
CA ASN A 804 -38.02 -11.26 12.39
C ASN A 804 -38.39 -9.79 12.58
N LEU A 805 -38.44 -9.36 13.84
CA LEU A 805 -38.60 -7.97 14.25
C LEU A 805 -37.24 -7.45 14.71
N THR A 806 -36.65 -6.54 13.95
CA THR A 806 -35.28 -6.04 14.21
C THR A 806 -35.28 -4.54 14.38
N CYS A 807 -34.58 -4.02 15.39
CA CYS A 807 -34.34 -2.60 15.55
C CYS A 807 -32.96 -2.29 16.11
N THR A 808 -32.54 -1.05 15.90
CA THR A 808 -31.36 -0.50 16.54
C THR A 808 -31.75 0.21 17.83
N VAL A 809 -31.07 -0.12 18.93
CA VAL A 809 -31.20 0.52 20.24
C VAL A 809 -29.98 1.38 20.52
N PHE A 810 -30.16 2.45 21.28
CA PHE A 810 -29.12 3.45 21.52
C PHE A 810 -29.26 4.08 22.90
N GLY A 811 -28.15 4.34 23.58
CA GLY A 811 -28.10 4.96 24.90
C GLY A 811 -26.67 4.92 25.43
N ASN A 812 -26.29 5.84 26.30
CA ASN A 812 -24.99 5.78 26.99
C ASN A 812 -25.14 6.12 28.48
N PRO A 813 -24.82 5.21 29.43
CA PRO A 813 -24.39 3.81 29.24
C PRO A 813 -25.34 2.97 28.39
N ASP A 814 -24.82 1.87 27.83
CA ASP A 814 -25.58 0.93 27.00
C ASP A 814 -26.89 0.56 27.70
N PRO A 815 -28.05 0.71 27.01
CA PRO A 815 -29.34 0.51 27.65
C PRO A 815 -29.72 -0.97 27.75
N GLU A 816 -30.46 -1.30 28.81
CA GLU A 816 -31.16 -2.57 28.95
C GLU A 816 -32.36 -2.62 28.00
N VAL A 817 -32.61 -3.78 27.38
CA VAL A 817 -33.64 -4.00 26.37
C VAL A 817 -34.55 -5.15 26.79
N VAL A 818 -35.87 -4.94 26.75
CA VAL A 818 -36.89 -5.92 27.13
C VAL A 818 -38.07 -5.90 26.16
N TRP A 819 -38.58 -7.09 25.77
CA TRP A 819 -39.72 -7.25 24.86
C TRP A 819 -41.01 -7.68 25.59
N PHE A 820 -42.15 -7.24 25.05
CA PHE A 820 -43.49 -7.52 25.55
C PHE A 820 -44.42 -7.90 24.40
N LYS A 821 -45.39 -8.78 24.67
CA LYS A 821 -46.50 -9.14 23.78
C LYS A 821 -47.80 -8.82 24.51
N ASN A 822 -48.64 -7.98 23.92
CA ASN A 822 -49.89 -7.49 24.51
C ASN A 822 -49.69 -7.00 25.96
N ASP A 823 -48.69 -6.14 26.14
CA ASP A 823 -48.28 -5.54 27.43
C ASP A 823 -47.84 -6.54 28.51
N LYS A 824 -47.60 -7.81 28.16
CA LYS A 824 -47.03 -8.83 29.06
C LYS A 824 -45.64 -9.25 28.59
N ALA A 825 -44.69 -9.28 29.53
CA ALA A 825 -43.40 -9.87 29.27
C ALA A 825 -43.59 -11.37 29.00
N PHE A 826 -42.93 -11.88 27.99
CA PHE A 826 -42.91 -13.30 27.65
C PHE A 826 -41.48 -13.83 27.79
N GLU A 827 -41.34 -15.12 28.03
CA GLU A 827 -40.03 -15.76 28.15
C GLU A 827 -39.44 -16.00 26.76
N ILE A 828 -38.13 -15.77 26.64
CA ILE A 828 -37.37 -16.09 25.43
C ILE A 828 -37.10 -17.59 25.43
N ASP A 829 -37.53 -18.27 24.36
CA ASP A 829 -37.45 -19.73 24.21
C ASP A 829 -37.14 -20.13 22.73
N GLU A 830 -37.43 -21.38 22.35
CA GLU A 830 -37.22 -21.83 20.97
C GLU A 830 -38.17 -21.18 19.95
N HIS A 831 -39.37 -20.79 20.39
CA HIS A 831 -40.40 -20.13 19.58
C HIS A 831 -40.13 -18.63 19.45
N TYR A 832 -39.81 -17.98 20.57
CA TYR A 832 -39.41 -16.57 20.67
C TYR A 832 -37.92 -16.43 20.98
N ALA A 833 -37.09 -16.27 19.95
CA ALA A 833 -35.65 -16.07 20.12
C ALA A 833 -35.27 -14.59 20.11
N TYR A 834 -34.40 -14.17 21.03
CA TYR A 834 -33.91 -12.79 21.13
C TYR A 834 -32.38 -12.72 21.02
N SER A 835 -31.87 -11.69 20.34
CA SER A 835 -30.45 -11.34 20.33
C SER A 835 -30.24 -9.83 20.46
N LEU A 836 -29.12 -9.45 21.10
CA LEU A 836 -28.62 -8.07 21.16
C LEU A 836 -27.15 -8.05 20.76
N GLU A 837 -26.88 -7.74 19.50
CA GLU A 837 -25.51 -7.72 18.99
C GLU A 837 -24.83 -6.39 19.33
N GLN A 838 -23.65 -6.48 19.96
CA GLN A 838 -22.79 -5.34 20.32
C GLN A 838 -23.51 -4.24 21.14
N GLY A 839 -24.56 -4.59 21.89
CA GLY A 839 -25.36 -3.63 22.67
C GLY A 839 -26.23 -2.70 21.81
N LYS A 840 -26.35 -2.96 20.50
CA LYS A 840 -26.96 -2.03 19.53
C LYS A 840 -28.06 -2.63 18.67
N TYR A 841 -27.93 -3.88 18.22
CA TYR A 841 -28.90 -4.46 17.29
C TYR A 841 -29.77 -5.48 18.01
N ALA A 842 -30.99 -5.08 18.35
CA ALA A 842 -31.98 -5.93 18.98
C ALA A 842 -32.79 -6.66 17.92
N SER A 843 -32.87 -7.99 18.02
CA SER A 843 -33.69 -8.83 17.16
C SER A 843 -34.59 -9.71 18.00
N LEU A 844 -35.88 -9.75 17.65
CA LEU A 844 -36.85 -10.73 18.12
C LEU A 844 -37.29 -11.58 16.93
N THR A 845 -37.00 -12.88 16.99
CA THR A 845 -37.36 -13.88 15.99
C THR A 845 -38.49 -14.76 16.53
N ILE A 846 -39.59 -14.84 15.79
CA ILE A 846 -40.74 -15.71 16.08
C ILE A 846 -40.75 -16.82 15.03
N LYS A 847 -40.46 -18.06 15.42
CA LYS A 847 -40.33 -19.20 14.50
C LYS A 847 -41.68 -19.90 14.34
N GLY A 848 -42.05 -20.28 13.12
CA GLY A 848 -43.30 -21.03 12.87
C GLY A 848 -44.55 -20.28 13.36
N VAL A 849 -44.68 -19.03 12.92
CA VAL A 849 -45.74 -18.10 13.34
C VAL A 849 -47.13 -18.70 13.14
N THR A 850 -47.97 -18.61 14.18
CA THR A 850 -49.37 -19.08 14.17
C THR A 850 -50.35 -17.92 14.33
N SER A 851 -51.66 -18.18 14.20
CA SER A 851 -52.69 -17.16 14.47
C SER A 851 -52.62 -16.58 15.89
N GLU A 852 -52.06 -17.32 16.87
CA GLU A 852 -51.90 -16.87 18.25
C GLU A 852 -50.76 -15.85 18.44
N ASP A 853 -49.85 -15.75 17.46
CA ASP A 853 -48.78 -14.75 17.41
C ASP A 853 -49.25 -13.38 16.90
N SER A 854 -50.50 -13.27 16.48
CA SER A 854 -51.09 -11.96 16.18
C SER A 854 -51.24 -11.13 17.46
N GLY A 855 -50.88 -9.85 17.39
CA GLY A 855 -50.97 -8.96 18.55
C GLY A 855 -50.02 -7.78 18.49
N LYS A 856 -50.03 -7.00 19.57
CA LYS A 856 -49.14 -5.85 19.76
C LYS A 856 -47.85 -6.32 20.43
N TYR A 857 -46.71 -6.03 19.83
CA TYR A 857 -45.39 -6.27 20.42
C TYR A 857 -44.75 -4.93 20.77
N SER A 858 -44.11 -4.86 21.93
CA SER A 858 -43.50 -3.62 22.43
C SER A 858 -42.07 -3.89 22.88
N ILE A 859 -41.13 -3.04 22.46
CA ILE A 859 -39.75 -3.04 22.94
C ILE A 859 -39.55 -1.88 23.93
N HIS A 860 -38.91 -2.16 25.07
CA HIS A 860 -38.55 -1.19 26.10
C HIS A 860 -37.04 -1.08 26.18
N VAL A 861 -36.49 0.13 26.07
CA VAL A 861 -35.04 0.40 26.08
C VAL A 861 -34.72 1.43 27.15
N LYS A 862 -33.92 1.10 28.17
CA LYS A 862 -33.68 1.99 29.32
C LYS A 862 -32.25 1.93 29.87
N ASN A 863 -31.70 3.08 30.26
CA ASN A 863 -30.48 3.18 31.06
C ASN A 863 -30.70 4.08 32.29
N LYS A 864 -29.61 4.38 33.02
CA LYS A 864 -29.65 5.23 34.23
C LYS A 864 -30.11 6.68 33.98
N TYR A 865 -30.14 7.13 32.72
CA TYR A 865 -30.58 8.46 32.32
C TYR A 865 -31.98 8.49 31.69
N GLY A 866 -32.67 7.35 31.59
CA GLY A 866 -34.04 7.22 31.08
C GLY A 866 -34.18 6.18 29.97
N GLY A 867 -35.38 6.06 29.38
CA GLY A 867 -35.66 5.03 28.37
C GLY A 867 -36.90 5.30 27.52
N GLU A 868 -37.10 4.55 26.44
CA GLU A 868 -38.17 4.68 25.46
C GLU A 868 -38.88 3.34 25.21
N THR A 869 -40.15 3.39 24.79
CA THR A 869 -40.95 2.22 24.39
C THR A 869 -41.49 2.42 22.97
N VAL A 870 -41.36 1.41 22.11
CA VAL A 870 -41.88 1.40 20.73
C VAL A 870 -42.74 0.17 20.49
N ASP A 871 -43.85 0.36 19.77
CA ASP A 871 -44.89 -0.65 19.52
C ASP A 871 -44.93 -1.07 18.03
N VAL A 872 -45.19 -2.35 17.75
CA VAL A 872 -45.45 -2.92 16.42
C VAL A 872 -46.65 -3.86 16.46
N THR A 873 -47.52 -3.80 15.45
CA THR A 873 -48.68 -4.70 15.33
C THR A 873 -48.38 -5.84 14.37
N VAL A 874 -48.49 -7.09 14.83
CA VAL A 874 -48.31 -8.29 14.00
C VAL A 874 -49.67 -8.89 13.65
N SER A 875 -49.90 -9.16 12.37
CA SER A 875 -51.11 -9.78 11.84
C SER A 875 -50.77 -11.00 10.99
N VAL A 876 -51.35 -12.16 11.32
CA VAL A 876 -51.08 -13.43 10.64
C VAL A 876 -52.26 -13.85 9.77
N TYR A 877 -52.01 -14.29 8.53
CA TYR A 877 -53.05 -14.74 7.58
C TYR A 877 -52.78 -16.16 7.04
N ARG A 878 -53.85 -16.88 6.66
CA ARG A 878 -53.77 -18.27 6.19
C ARG A 878 -53.72 -18.40 4.66
N HIS A 879 -53.19 -19.52 4.18
CA HIS A 879 -53.09 -19.79 2.75
C HIS A 879 -54.48 -19.86 2.08
N GLY A 880 -54.71 -19.02 1.06
CA GLY A 880 -55.98 -18.90 0.34
C GLY A 880 -56.90 -17.76 0.79
N GLU A 881 -56.55 -17.04 1.86
CA GLU A 881 -57.27 -15.81 2.27
C GLU A 881 -56.77 -14.58 1.50
N LYS A 882 -57.66 -13.62 1.22
CA LYS A 882 -57.27 -12.33 0.62
C LYS A 882 -56.39 -11.57 1.61
N MET A 883 -55.26 -11.05 1.11
CA MET A 883 -54.36 -10.20 1.89
C MET A 883 -55.14 -9.00 2.46
N PRO A 884 -55.05 -8.70 3.77
CA PRO A 884 -55.78 -7.57 4.35
C PRO A 884 -55.34 -6.24 3.71
N GLU A 885 -56.29 -5.41 3.30
CA GLU A 885 -55.99 -4.05 2.84
C GLU A 885 -55.45 -3.21 4.01
N ILE A 886 -54.20 -2.76 3.91
CA ILE A 886 -53.59 -1.84 4.87
C ILE A 886 -54.24 -0.46 4.64
N LYS A 887 -55.14 -0.05 5.53
CA LYS A 887 -55.67 1.33 5.52
C LYS A 887 -54.64 2.29 6.12
N PRO A 888 -54.09 3.26 5.37
CA PRO A 888 -53.22 4.29 5.93
C PRO A 888 -54.10 5.29 6.68
N GLY A 889 -54.07 5.30 8.01
CA GLY A 889 -54.84 6.29 8.77
C GLY A 889 -55.21 5.91 10.20
N GLN A 890 -54.22 5.63 11.05
CA GLN A 890 -54.35 5.89 12.49
C GLN A 890 -53.01 6.46 13.00
N LEU A 891 -52.72 7.71 12.58
CA LEU A 891 -51.70 8.53 13.21
C LEU A 891 -52.10 8.76 14.68
N ALA A 892 -51.38 8.15 15.62
CA ALA A 892 -51.32 8.68 16.96
C ALA A 892 -50.66 10.06 16.86
N LYS A 893 -51.42 11.13 17.10
CA LYS A 893 -50.88 12.49 17.17
C LYS A 893 -49.76 12.53 18.21
N PRO A 894 -48.60 13.17 17.94
CA PRO A 894 -47.62 13.43 18.99
C PRO A 894 -48.24 14.32 20.08
N ARG A 895 -48.00 14.00 21.35
CA ARG A 895 -48.42 14.83 22.48
C ARG A 895 -47.71 16.19 22.41
N PRO A 896 -48.36 17.29 22.86
CA PRO A 896 -47.69 18.57 22.99
C PRO A 896 -46.53 18.47 23.99
N ILE A 897 -45.40 19.07 23.63
CA ILE A 897 -44.23 19.26 24.49
C ILE A 897 -44.63 20.22 25.63
N PRO A 898 -44.38 19.90 26.91
CA PRO A 898 -44.57 20.88 27.99
C PRO A 898 -43.54 22.02 27.84
N PRO A 899 -43.91 23.28 28.13
CA PRO A 899 -42.99 24.39 28.01
C PRO A 899 -41.78 24.20 28.95
N SER A 900 -40.60 24.45 28.41
CA SER A 900 -39.31 24.40 29.08
C SER A 900 -39.25 25.38 30.25
N GLU A 901 -38.95 24.91 31.45
CA GLU A 901 -38.40 25.76 32.51
C GLU A 901 -36.94 26.09 32.15
N GLU A 902 -36.64 27.38 32.06
CA GLU A 902 -35.30 27.94 31.86
C GLU A 902 -34.40 27.67 33.06
N VAL A 903 -33.18 27.14 32.81
CA VAL A 903 -31.91 27.52 33.49
C VAL A 903 -30.77 27.41 32.49
#